data_AF-A0A9P7Y1Z6-F1
#
_entry.id   AF-A0A9P7Y1Z6-F1
#
_cell.length_a   1.000
_cell.length_b   1.000
_cell.length_c   1.000
_cell.angle_alpha   90.00
_cell.angle_beta   90.00
_cell.angle_gamma   90.00
#
_symmetry.space_group_name_H-M   'P 1'
#
loop_
_entity.id
_entity.type
_entity.pdbx_description
1 polymer ?
#
loop_
_entity_poly.entity_id
_entity_poly.type
_entity_poly.pdbx_seq_one_letter_code
_entity_poly.pdbx_strand_id
1 'polypeptide(L)'
;MLSTTVSPSLDYFAHIRHLNLRPEAIVPDHFWPQGEPPPDAFACMQGPEFSQIHWTYSFLQSHIWRFDLTCEPIQMYYRAVLYREINWHLTVGILEQLKSISISLSDLDRFYGIMSRLGSLEHMEFILDVAIDYNWDYFGGVSRELMSSPKAWEVDLMPAMIQFVKDHTQQFPGRLRTVSYSNGGLWNDLEQKWPEETKLEILRLLPPLRSPTSLHRDNVQHVTLHFDSTDVSHVQEIYCSRSFSSRPWFAAFRNNLHLIQRCRALKSLDMDTHGPGTFKWAVQEKKALSSGKKVSWLDRSRSAYLYLEHGLVSLEEVHLKEGAGEPLTDELDDIVFAFDQTLKSIKFSSMYLSSLPSRPIHLGRGWVEIAALEHLSFYTRRLVLDRHFFKLCPSLKTARLYDGSDPDRCQDVTTCLPADLPSLESLTLIGWCAFQLHPETFHSTPNLRELTVGSRKKGDLNYFAPATDAPHGGFDFQDEATETIMSTRARAAEIVRTLWTWDWHLPSLNHLALTGEFAYQFQFRMLNECPAVEKLDLNNKTYDGRLDRVLSYADLLLSGNIKSNDDSPVGTLLQTVVAPALQSLRLMGSWRIDDSLLPQFLTVMTPNLDTLDAFGLKGFTLKALADVVKMQPNTIKKVYFRRPNPSSKDSVIDAGLLYHVNVNSMKRQEEARLVRVHFDEATYFVMKDPAVVNDGSE
;
A
#
# COMPACT_ATOMS: atom_id res chain seq x y z
N MET A 1 -34.57 -62.06 -26.95
CA MET A 1 -33.48 -61.73 -26.00
C MET A 1 -32.94 -60.36 -26.40
N LEU A 2 -33.29 -59.31 -25.66
CA LEU A 2 -32.79 -57.96 -25.89
C LEU A 2 -31.49 -57.80 -25.09
N SER A 3 -30.39 -57.59 -25.80
CA SER A 3 -29.09 -57.26 -25.22
C SER A 3 -29.17 -55.84 -24.65
N THR A 4 -29.12 -55.73 -23.33
CA THR A 4 -28.89 -54.46 -22.64
C THR A 4 -27.45 -54.04 -22.88
N THR A 5 -27.24 -53.11 -23.80
CA THR A 5 -25.97 -52.38 -23.95
C THR A 5 -25.75 -51.54 -22.70
N VAL A 6 -24.94 -52.05 -21.77
CA VAL A 6 -24.43 -51.28 -20.63
C VAL A 6 -23.59 -50.14 -21.22
N SER A 7 -24.04 -48.90 -21.04
CA SER A 7 -23.25 -47.73 -21.39
C SER A 7 -21.92 -47.80 -20.64
N PRO A 8 -20.76 -47.68 -21.31
CA PRO A 8 -19.47 -47.72 -20.64
C PRO A 8 -19.44 -46.63 -19.57
N SER A 9 -19.12 -47.02 -18.34
CA SER A 9 -18.92 -46.09 -17.23
C SER A 9 -17.86 -45.07 -17.63
N LEU A 10 -18.18 -43.78 -17.53
CA LEU A 10 -17.22 -42.70 -17.75
C LEU A 10 -16.03 -42.88 -16.81
N ASP A 11 -14.85 -43.13 -17.39
CA ASP A 11 -13.60 -43.15 -16.63
C ASP A 11 -13.09 -41.71 -16.45
N TYR A 12 -13.49 -41.10 -15.34
CA TYR A 12 -13.06 -39.75 -14.99
C TYR A 12 -11.53 -39.62 -14.86
N PHE A 13 -10.83 -40.71 -14.49
CA PHE A 13 -9.38 -40.69 -14.36
C PHE A 13 -8.70 -40.43 -15.70
N ALA A 14 -9.22 -40.98 -16.80
CA ALA A 14 -8.68 -40.78 -18.16
C ALA A 14 -8.64 -39.31 -18.62
N HIS A 15 -9.33 -38.40 -17.92
CA HIS A 15 -9.38 -36.97 -18.24
C HIS A 15 -8.49 -36.10 -17.35
N ILE A 16 -7.92 -36.63 -16.27
CA ILE A 16 -7.05 -35.87 -15.36
C ILE A 16 -5.69 -35.65 -16.03
N ARG A 17 -5.28 -34.38 -16.16
CA ARG A 17 -3.95 -33.99 -16.69
C ARG A 17 -3.10 -33.28 -15.66
N HIS A 18 -3.72 -32.76 -14.60
CA HIS A 18 -3.05 -31.99 -13.57
C HIS A 18 -3.54 -32.50 -12.23
N LEU A 19 -2.61 -33.00 -11.42
CA LEU A 19 -2.90 -33.50 -10.08
C LEU A 19 -1.98 -32.77 -9.11
N ASN A 20 -2.33 -31.52 -8.83
CA ASN A 20 -1.61 -30.66 -7.88
C ASN A 20 -2.43 -30.56 -6.60
N LEU A 21 -2.44 -31.63 -5.83
CA LEU A 21 -3.25 -31.72 -4.61
C LEU A 21 -2.62 -30.81 -3.56
N ARG A 22 -3.38 -29.85 -3.04
CA ARG A 22 -2.91 -28.95 -1.98
C ARG A 22 -3.06 -29.64 -0.63
N PRO A 23 -2.03 -29.72 0.25
CA PRO A 23 -2.20 -30.42 1.51
C PRO A 23 -3.21 -29.75 2.44
N GLU A 24 -3.53 -28.47 2.21
CA GLU A 24 -4.61 -27.75 2.87
C GLU A 24 -5.99 -28.39 2.64
N ALA A 25 -6.18 -29.09 1.51
CA ALA A 25 -7.43 -29.78 1.18
C ALA A 25 -7.70 -31.00 2.08
N ILE A 26 -6.67 -31.52 2.74
CA ILE A 26 -6.82 -32.56 3.76
C ILE A 26 -6.95 -31.81 5.08
N VAL A 27 -8.15 -31.82 5.67
CA VAL A 27 -8.41 -31.16 6.96
C VAL A 27 -8.60 -32.25 8.00
N PRO A 28 -7.53 -32.67 8.71
CA PRO A 28 -7.64 -33.71 9.74
C PRO A 28 -8.64 -33.31 10.82
N ASP A 29 -8.76 -32.02 11.11
CA ASP A 29 -9.62 -31.47 12.17
C ASP A 29 -11.11 -31.82 12.00
N HIS A 30 -11.56 -32.11 10.78
CA HIS A 30 -12.93 -32.58 10.54
C HIS A 30 -13.15 -34.02 11.02
N PHE A 31 -12.08 -34.83 11.06
CA PHE A 31 -12.12 -36.25 11.41
C PHE A 31 -11.46 -36.55 12.76
N TRP A 32 -10.62 -35.64 13.25
CA TRP A 32 -9.89 -35.69 14.51
C TRP A 32 -9.94 -34.30 15.20
N PRO A 33 -11.14 -33.81 15.59
CA PRO A 33 -11.24 -32.61 16.43
C PRO A 33 -10.56 -32.89 17.77
N GLN A 34 -9.78 -31.92 18.27
CA GLN A 34 -8.90 -32.00 19.44
C GLN A 34 -9.30 -33.07 20.49
N GLY A 35 -8.52 -34.15 20.60
CA GLY A 35 -8.81 -35.32 21.42
C GLY A 35 -7.98 -36.55 21.05
N GLU A 36 -8.38 -37.73 21.52
CA GLU A 36 -7.73 -39.00 21.12
C GLU A 36 -7.94 -39.29 19.63
N PRO A 37 -6.93 -39.87 18.93
CA PRO A 37 -7.05 -40.26 17.53
C PRO A 37 -8.19 -41.25 17.32
N PRO A 38 -8.97 -41.13 16.23
CA PRO A 38 -9.87 -42.20 15.79
C PRO A 38 -9.11 -43.54 15.67
N PRO A 39 -9.75 -44.70 15.91
CA PRO A 39 -9.09 -46.00 15.88
C PRO A 39 -8.31 -46.28 14.58
N ASP A 40 -8.85 -45.87 13.43
CA ASP A 40 -8.19 -46.04 12.13
C ASP A 40 -6.94 -45.15 11.99
N ALA A 41 -7.00 -43.91 12.49
CA ALA A 41 -5.85 -43.02 12.54
C ALA A 41 -4.79 -43.60 13.50
N PHE A 42 -5.21 -44.12 14.65
CA PHE A 42 -4.33 -44.78 15.61
C PHE A 42 -3.65 -46.02 15.01
N ALA A 43 -4.38 -46.85 14.27
CA ALA A 43 -3.83 -48.00 13.57
C ALA A 43 -2.80 -47.57 12.50
N CYS A 44 -3.09 -46.51 11.73
CA CYS A 44 -2.13 -45.92 10.80
C CYS A 44 -0.87 -45.42 11.51
N MET A 45 -1.01 -44.80 12.69
CA MET A 45 0.11 -44.31 13.49
C MET A 45 0.99 -45.43 14.08
N GLN A 46 0.46 -46.64 14.21
CA GLN A 46 1.25 -47.82 14.57
C GLN A 46 1.96 -48.46 13.37
N GLY A 47 1.65 -48.00 12.14
CA GLY A 47 2.23 -48.51 10.91
C GLY A 47 3.72 -48.16 10.73
N PRO A 48 4.44 -48.92 9.89
CA PRO A 48 5.85 -48.67 9.60
C PRO A 48 6.06 -47.34 8.85
N GLU A 49 5.12 -46.89 8.02
CA GLU A 49 5.20 -45.63 7.28
C GLU A 49 5.13 -44.43 8.22
N PHE A 50 4.14 -44.43 9.14
CA PHE A 50 4.06 -43.41 10.18
C PHE A 50 5.26 -43.48 11.09
N SER A 51 5.69 -44.68 11.50
CA SER A 51 6.90 -44.84 12.30
C SER A 51 8.13 -44.29 11.57
N GLN A 52 8.33 -44.57 10.28
CA GLN A 52 9.45 -44.04 9.53
C GLN A 52 9.41 -42.50 9.50
N ILE A 53 8.26 -41.90 9.19
CA ILE A 53 8.10 -40.44 9.19
C ILE A 53 8.18 -39.87 10.62
N HIS A 54 7.75 -40.57 11.65
CA HIS A 54 7.79 -40.08 13.04
C HIS A 54 9.21 -40.19 13.63
N TRP A 55 9.89 -41.31 13.39
CA TRP A 55 11.25 -41.58 13.86
C TRP A 55 12.32 -40.77 13.14
N THR A 56 12.10 -40.43 11.86
CA THR A 56 13.04 -39.57 11.10
C THR A 56 13.06 -38.13 11.67
N TYR A 57 12.10 -37.76 12.52
CA TYR A 57 11.92 -36.40 13.02
C TYR A 57 12.10 -36.33 14.54
N SER A 58 13.33 -36.60 14.97
CA SER A 58 13.78 -36.35 16.35
C SER A 58 13.62 -34.89 16.79
N PHE A 59 13.52 -33.97 15.84
CA PHE A 59 13.34 -32.54 16.06
C PHE A 59 12.04 -32.20 16.81
N LEU A 60 10.92 -32.80 16.39
CA LEU A 60 9.63 -32.51 16.99
C LEU A 60 9.45 -33.24 18.31
N GLN A 61 10.17 -34.35 18.55
CA GLN A 61 10.34 -34.90 19.90
C GLN A 61 10.86 -33.83 20.87
N SER A 62 11.81 -32.98 20.48
CA SER A 62 12.30 -31.88 21.33
C SER A 62 11.28 -30.74 21.53
N HIS A 63 10.35 -30.54 20.58
CA HIS A 63 9.25 -29.58 20.69
C HIS A 63 8.01 -30.13 21.42
N ILE A 64 7.74 -31.44 21.33
CA ILE A 64 6.70 -32.15 22.09
C ILE A 64 6.93 -31.98 23.60
N TRP A 65 8.19 -31.92 24.05
CA TRP A 65 8.56 -31.56 25.42
C TRP A 65 8.27 -30.09 25.79
N ARG A 66 8.11 -29.20 24.81
CA ARG A 66 7.98 -27.74 24.99
C ARG A 66 6.54 -27.25 24.89
N PHE A 67 5.67 -28.01 24.23
CA PHE A 67 4.26 -27.65 23.95
C PHE A 67 3.24 -28.44 24.78
N ASP A 68 3.67 -29.11 25.86
CA ASP A 68 2.82 -29.84 26.82
C ASP A 68 1.62 -30.57 26.17
N LEU A 69 1.84 -31.80 25.69
CA LEU A 69 0.78 -32.78 25.38
C LEU A 69 -0.29 -32.37 24.35
N THR A 70 0.00 -31.48 23.40
CA THR A 70 -0.92 -31.23 22.28
C THR A 70 -0.82 -32.35 21.23
N CYS A 71 -1.97 -32.86 20.76
CA CYS A 71 -2.04 -33.86 19.67
C CYS A 71 -1.66 -33.27 18.29
N GLU A 72 -1.45 -31.96 18.20
CA GLU A 72 -1.26 -31.17 16.98
C GLU A 72 -0.03 -31.59 16.16
N PRO A 73 1.18 -31.74 16.74
CA PRO A 73 2.30 -32.44 16.10
C PRO A 73 1.95 -33.75 15.40
N ILE A 74 1.21 -34.61 16.09
CA ILE A 74 0.87 -35.96 15.63
C ILE A 74 -0.15 -35.86 14.49
N GLN A 75 -1.12 -34.94 14.61
CA GLN A 75 -2.07 -34.62 13.55
C GLN A 75 -1.37 -34.09 12.29
N MET A 76 -0.31 -33.27 12.43
CA MET A 76 0.50 -32.80 11.30
C MET A 76 1.21 -33.96 10.58
N TYR A 77 1.85 -34.87 11.32
CA TYR A 77 2.47 -36.07 10.74
C TYR A 77 1.44 -36.95 10.02
N TYR A 78 0.31 -37.20 10.68
CA TYR A 78 -0.77 -37.98 10.10
C TYR A 78 -1.30 -37.35 8.81
N ARG A 79 -1.46 -36.01 8.80
CA ARG A 79 -1.85 -35.24 7.60
C ARG A 79 -0.85 -35.42 6.46
N ALA A 80 0.45 -35.35 6.75
CA ALA A 80 1.50 -35.55 5.75
C ALA A 80 1.48 -36.98 5.18
N VAL A 81 1.32 -38.02 6.03
CA VAL A 81 1.20 -39.42 5.59
C VAL A 81 -0.04 -39.61 4.71
N LEU A 82 -1.19 -39.14 5.18
CA LEU A 82 -2.44 -39.21 4.41
C LEU A 82 -2.31 -38.51 3.07
N TYR A 83 -1.70 -37.32 3.05
CA TYR A 83 -1.43 -36.58 1.83
C TYR A 83 -0.65 -37.42 0.83
N ARG A 84 0.46 -38.03 1.28
CA ARG A 84 1.29 -38.88 0.43
C ARG A 84 0.52 -40.06 -0.15
N GLU A 85 -0.19 -40.82 0.69
CA GLU A 85 -0.90 -42.02 0.23
C GLU A 85 -2.06 -41.67 -0.71
N ILE A 86 -2.81 -40.61 -0.40
CA ILE A 86 -3.88 -40.12 -1.28
C ILE A 86 -3.29 -39.68 -2.62
N ASN A 87 -2.25 -38.85 -2.60
CA ASN A 87 -1.62 -38.37 -3.82
C ASN A 87 -1.03 -39.51 -4.65
N TRP A 88 -0.37 -40.48 -4.01
CA TRP A 88 0.15 -41.67 -4.70
C TRP A 88 -0.96 -42.51 -5.33
N HIS A 89 -2.01 -42.85 -4.57
CA HIS A 89 -3.10 -43.68 -5.08
C HIS A 89 -3.85 -43.03 -6.23
N LEU A 90 -3.99 -41.71 -6.21
CA LEU A 90 -4.59 -40.95 -7.31
C LEU A 90 -3.66 -40.85 -8.53
N THR A 91 -2.34 -40.79 -8.33
CA THR A 91 -1.37 -40.62 -9.42
C THR A 91 -1.01 -41.93 -10.10
N VAL A 92 -0.73 -43.02 -9.36
CA VAL A 92 -0.09 -44.25 -9.87
C VAL A 92 -0.76 -44.90 -11.08
N GLY A 93 -2.09 -44.76 -11.20
CA GLY A 93 -2.87 -45.30 -12.32
C GLY A 93 -2.83 -44.44 -13.59
N ILE A 94 -2.39 -43.19 -13.50
CA ILE A 94 -2.53 -42.18 -14.56
C ILE A 94 -1.26 -41.37 -14.87
N LEU A 95 -0.09 -41.79 -14.38
CA LEU A 95 1.16 -41.02 -14.50
C LEU A 95 1.50 -40.63 -15.95
N GLU A 96 1.24 -41.52 -16.91
CA GLU A 96 1.59 -41.34 -18.32
C GLU A 96 0.85 -40.19 -18.99
N GLN A 97 -0.31 -39.79 -18.46
CA GLN A 97 -1.11 -38.68 -18.97
C GLN A 97 -0.97 -37.40 -18.14
N LEU A 98 -0.34 -37.46 -16.97
CA LEU A 98 -0.14 -36.28 -16.12
C LEU A 98 0.87 -35.34 -16.77
N LYS A 99 0.43 -34.10 -16.95
CA LYS A 99 1.25 -32.93 -17.33
C LYS A 99 1.74 -32.16 -16.12
N SER A 100 1.10 -32.33 -14.98
CA SER A 100 1.42 -31.63 -13.74
C SER A 100 1.17 -32.53 -12.54
N ILE A 101 2.12 -32.54 -11.60
CA ILE A 101 2.06 -33.35 -10.39
C ILE A 101 2.70 -32.61 -9.21
N SER A 102 2.15 -32.80 -8.01
CA SER A 102 2.85 -32.44 -6.78
C SER A 102 3.51 -33.67 -6.16
N ILE A 103 4.77 -33.56 -5.72
CA ILE A 103 5.55 -34.66 -5.13
C ILE A 103 6.05 -34.21 -3.75
N SER A 104 5.63 -34.94 -2.72
CA SER A 104 6.22 -34.87 -1.40
C SER A 104 7.69 -35.26 -1.43
N LEU A 105 8.57 -34.46 -0.83
CA LEU A 105 10.00 -34.77 -0.78
C LEU A 105 10.27 -36.14 -0.14
N SER A 106 9.50 -36.49 0.89
CA SER A 106 9.66 -37.78 1.56
C SER A 106 9.18 -38.98 0.73
N ASP A 107 8.58 -38.76 -0.44
CA ASP A 107 8.10 -39.78 -1.37
C ASP A 107 8.90 -39.85 -2.68
N LEU A 108 10.03 -39.13 -2.78
CA LEU A 108 10.83 -39.05 -4.00
C LEU A 108 11.28 -40.41 -4.52
N ASP A 109 11.71 -41.32 -3.63
CA ASP A 109 12.18 -42.66 -4.01
C ASP A 109 11.08 -43.47 -4.73
N ARG A 110 9.84 -43.32 -4.27
CA ARG A 110 8.67 -44.00 -4.83
C ARG A 110 8.42 -43.53 -6.26
N PHE A 111 8.49 -42.22 -6.50
CA PHE A 111 8.39 -41.63 -7.85
C PHE A 111 9.63 -41.91 -8.70
N TYR A 112 10.82 -42.02 -8.09
CA TYR A 112 12.05 -42.28 -8.81
C TYR A 112 12.01 -43.67 -9.47
N GLY A 113 11.49 -44.68 -8.75
CA GLY A 113 11.30 -46.03 -9.27
C GLY A 113 10.36 -46.15 -10.48
N ILE A 114 9.56 -45.12 -10.76
CA ILE A 114 8.60 -45.06 -11.88
C ILE A 114 8.85 -43.88 -12.83
N MET A 115 10.04 -43.27 -12.78
CA MET A 115 10.41 -42.09 -13.58
C MET A 115 10.07 -42.25 -15.07
N SER A 116 10.24 -43.45 -15.62
CA SER A 116 9.95 -43.78 -17.02
C SER A 116 8.50 -43.52 -17.44
N ARG A 117 7.55 -43.45 -16.50
CA ARG A 117 6.14 -43.17 -16.75
C ARG A 117 5.80 -41.68 -16.77
N LEU A 118 6.73 -40.81 -16.35
CA LEU A 118 6.53 -39.36 -16.23
C LEU A 118 6.87 -38.57 -17.52
N GLY A 119 6.85 -39.22 -18.69
CA GLY A 119 7.30 -38.60 -19.95
C GLY A 119 6.41 -37.46 -20.47
N SER A 120 5.18 -37.36 -19.99
CA SER A 120 4.23 -36.28 -20.33
C SER A 120 4.34 -35.06 -19.42
N LEU A 121 5.18 -35.13 -18.38
CA LEU A 121 5.21 -34.13 -17.33
C LEU A 121 5.81 -32.80 -17.84
N GLU A 122 5.02 -31.73 -17.74
CA GLU A 122 5.40 -30.35 -18.11
C GLU A 122 5.65 -29.48 -16.86
N HIS A 123 5.03 -29.80 -15.73
CA HIS A 123 5.14 -29.09 -14.45
C HIS A 123 5.31 -30.06 -13.29
N MET A 124 6.14 -29.69 -12.32
CA MET A 124 6.33 -30.46 -11.09
C MET A 124 6.35 -29.50 -9.90
N GLU A 125 5.55 -29.79 -8.89
CA GLU A 125 5.58 -29.05 -7.62
C GLU A 125 6.22 -29.95 -6.56
N PHE A 126 7.31 -29.50 -5.94
CA PHE A 126 7.82 -30.18 -4.75
C PHE A 126 7.16 -29.61 -3.51
N ILE A 127 6.67 -30.51 -2.66
CA ILE A 127 6.05 -30.18 -1.38
C ILE A 127 7.06 -30.52 -0.29
N LEU A 128 7.40 -29.50 0.50
CA LEU A 128 8.23 -29.65 1.69
C LEU A 128 7.35 -30.20 2.82
N ASP A 129 7.11 -31.51 2.75
CA ASP A 129 6.43 -32.27 3.79
C ASP A 129 7.38 -32.70 4.91
N VAL A 130 8.64 -32.28 4.81
CA VAL A 130 9.69 -32.46 5.81
C VAL A 130 10.06 -31.12 6.44
N ALA A 131 9.91 -31.00 7.76
CA ALA A 131 10.35 -29.82 8.51
C ALA A 131 11.88 -29.70 8.50
N ILE A 132 12.41 -28.67 7.84
CA ILE A 132 13.83 -28.29 7.84
C ILE A 132 14.02 -27.06 8.74
N ASP A 133 15.00 -27.09 9.64
CA ASP A 133 15.28 -25.96 10.53
C ASP A 133 16.47 -25.13 10.03
N TYR A 134 16.16 -23.97 9.47
CA TYR A 134 17.14 -22.99 9.01
C TYR A 134 17.49 -21.91 10.05
N ASN A 135 16.87 -21.90 11.24
CA ASN A 135 16.84 -20.76 12.15
C ASN A 135 17.47 -21.02 13.54
N TRP A 136 18.26 -22.09 13.67
CA TRP A 136 18.90 -22.48 14.93
C TRP A 136 19.86 -21.42 15.52
N ASP A 137 20.50 -20.60 14.68
CA ASP A 137 21.40 -19.54 15.16
C ASP A 137 20.66 -18.45 15.94
N TYR A 138 19.34 -18.33 15.77
CA TYR A 138 18.51 -17.36 16.48
C TYR A 138 18.15 -17.82 17.91
N PHE A 139 18.17 -19.13 18.18
CA PHE A 139 17.84 -19.72 19.47
C PHE A 139 19.10 -20.10 20.24
N GLY A 140 19.94 -19.10 20.53
CA GLY A 140 21.17 -19.28 21.30
C GLY A 140 20.94 -19.97 22.65
N GLY A 141 21.27 -21.26 22.76
CA GLY A 141 21.31 -21.95 24.06
C GLY A 141 21.16 -23.47 24.07
N VAL A 142 20.75 -24.15 22.99
CA VAL A 142 20.61 -25.61 23.01
C VAL A 142 21.96 -26.30 22.77
N SER A 143 22.30 -27.33 23.56
CA SER A 143 23.60 -28.02 23.51
C SER A 143 23.83 -28.67 22.14
N ARG A 144 25.00 -28.37 21.55
CA ARG A 144 25.50 -28.88 20.26
C ARG A 144 25.63 -30.42 20.22
N GLU A 145 25.62 -31.08 21.38
CA GLU A 145 25.79 -32.54 21.51
C GLU A 145 24.52 -33.35 21.18
N LEU A 146 23.32 -32.79 21.32
CA LEU A 146 22.08 -33.40 20.81
C LEU A 146 21.92 -33.22 19.28
N MET A 147 22.81 -32.45 18.63
CA MET A 147 22.68 -32.00 17.24
C MET A 147 23.51 -32.78 16.22
N SER A 148 24.14 -33.89 16.60
CA SER A 148 25.06 -34.65 15.72
C SER A 148 24.36 -35.51 14.66
N SER A 149 23.05 -35.74 14.79
CA SER A 149 22.28 -36.69 13.97
C SER A 149 21.48 -36.06 12.80
N PRO A 150 20.92 -34.83 12.91
CA PRO A 150 20.07 -34.28 11.83
C PRO A 150 20.81 -33.83 10.56
N LYS A 151 22.15 -33.70 10.58
CA LYS A 151 22.89 -33.27 9.39
C LYS A 151 22.89 -34.30 8.25
N ALA A 152 22.63 -35.57 8.52
CA ALA A 152 22.71 -36.60 7.47
C ALA A 152 21.54 -36.51 6.48
N TRP A 153 20.32 -36.20 6.93
CA TRP A 153 19.13 -36.29 6.08
C TRP A 153 18.91 -35.02 5.24
N GLU A 154 19.21 -33.83 5.77
CA GLU A 154 19.18 -32.58 5.00
C GLU A 154 20.22 -32.61 3.86
N VAL A 155 21.33 -33.32 4.09
CA VAL A 155 22.39 -33.55 3.09
C VAL A 155 21.93 -34.48 1.97
N ASP A 156 20.90 -35.32 2.15
CA ASP A 156 20.51 -36.32 1.14
C ASP A 156 19.26 -35.91 0.33
N LEU A 157 18.25 -35.25 0.94
CA LEU A 157 16.99 -34.94 0.23
C LEU A 157 17.12 -33.88 -0.86
N MET A 158 17.86 -32.79 -0.60
CA MET A 158 18.03 -31.72 -1.60
C MET A 158 18.81 -32.22 -2.83
N PRO A 159 19.92 -32.97 -2.68
CA PRO A 159 20.57 -33.62 -3.82
C PRO A 159 19.68 -34.66 -4.51
N ALA A 160 18.90 -35.45 -3.77
CA ALA A 160 17.96 -36.40 -4.37
C ALA A 160 16.91 -35.70 -5.24
N MET A 161 16.38 -34.56 -4.80
CA MET A 161 15.46 -33.74 -5.59
C MET A 161 16.12 -33.18 -6.86
N ILE A 162 17.34 -32.64 -6.75
CA ILE A 162 18.11 -32.17 -7.92
C ILE A 162 18.35 -33.32 -8.90
N GLN A 163 18.76 -34.48 -8.38
CA GLN A 163 19.03 -35.68 -9.17
C GLN A 163 17.76 -36.20 -9.85
N PHE A 164 16.62 -36.18 -9.16
CA PHE A 164 15.31 -36.53 -9.72
C PHE A 164 14.98 -35.66 -10.93
N VAL A 165 15.10 -34.33 -10.80
CA VAL A 165 14.86 -33.39 -11.91
C VAL A 165 15.85 -33.63 -13.05
N LYS A 166 17.13 -33.83 -12.73
CA LYS A 166 18.18 -34.08 -13.71
C LYS A 166 17.93 -35.35 -14.52
N ASP A 167 17.53 -36.44 -13.87
CA ASP A 167 17.25 -37.70 -14.54
C ASP A 167 15.99 -37.59 -15.40
N HIS A 168 14.96 -36.88 -14.92
CA HIS A 168 13.77 -36.58 -15.72
C HIS A 168 14.12 -35.78 -16.98
N THR A 169 14.89 -34.69 -16.85
CA THR A 169 15.23 -33.83 -18.00
C THR A 169 16.19 -34.51 -18.97
N GLN A 170 17.04 -35.43 -18.51
CA GLN A 170 17.87 -36.27 -19.37
C GLN A 170 17.05 -37.32 -20.13
N GLN A 171 16.12 -37.98 -19.45
CA GLN A 171 15.28 -39.01 -20.05
C GLN A 171 14.22 -38.43 -20.99
N PHE A 172 13.71 -37.24 -20.68
CA PHE A 172 12.66 -36.54 -21.42
C PHE A 172 13.05 -35.10 -21.78
N PRO A 173 14.03 -34.90 -22.69
CA PRO A 173 14.57 -33.58 -23.00
C PRO A 173 13.49 -32.55 -23.39
N GLY A 174 13.48 -31.42 -22.66
CA GLY A 174 12.58 -30.29 -22.91
C GLY A 174 11.10 -30.53 -22.56
N ARG A 175 10.77 -31.66 -21.93
CA ARG A 175 9.39 -31.96 -21.48
C ARG A 175 9.03 -31.19 -20.22
N LEU A 176 9.80 -31.35 -19.15
CA LEU A 176 9.61 -30.61 -17.91
C LEU A 176 9.98 -29.14 -18.13
N ARG A 177 9.01 -28.23 -18.00
CA ARG A 177 9.17 -26.80 -18.28
C ARG A 177 9.31 -25.96 -17.02
N THR A 178 8.66 -26.38 -15.94
CA THR A 178 8.57 -25.59 -14.71
C THR A 178 8.64 -26.50 -13.50
N VAL A 179 9.34 -26.04 -12.48
CA VAL A 179 9.34 -26.64 -11.15
C VAL A 179 8.94 -25.56 -10.16
N SER A 180 7.94 -25.83 -9.33
CA SER A 180 7.52 -24.98 -8.23
C SER A 180 7.79 -25.65 -6.89
N TYR A 181 7.69 -24.86 -5.84
CA TYR A 181 7.99 -25.27 -4.48
C TYR A 181 6.89 -24.75 -3.57
N SER A 182 6.33 -25.60 -2.73
CA SER A 182 5.40 -25.17 -1.68
C SER A 182 5.80 -25.78 -0.34
N ASN A 183 5.52 -25.04 0.73
CA ASN A 183 5.69 -25.55 2.09
C ASN A 183 4.52 -26.47 2.50
N GLY A 184 3.56 -26.68 1.57
CA GLY A 184 2.38 -27.50 1.76
C GLY A 184 1.40 -27.06 2.85
N GLY A 185 1.71 -25.99 3.61
CA GLY A 185 0.95 -25.62 4.80
C GLY A 185 0.91 -26.71 5.88
N LEU A 186 1.78 -27.72 5.76
CA LEU A 186 1.85 -28.86 6.69
C LEU A 186 2.50 -28.47 8.02
N TRP A 187 3.28 -27.39 8.01
CA TRP A 187 4.08 -26.89 9.12
C TRP A 187 3.86 -25.38 9.31
N ASN A 188 2.61 -24.91 9.39
CA ASN A 188 2.28 -23.48 9.42
C ASN A 188 2.99 -22.69 10.53
N ASP A 189 3.30 -23.35 11.65
CA ASP A 189 3.98 -22.73 12.79
C ASP A 189 5.50 -22.64 12.62
N LEU A 190 6.05 -23.30 11.60
CA LEU A 190 7.47 -23.28 11.27
C LEU A 190 7.70 -22.48 9.98
N GLU A 191 8.52 -21.43 10.05
CA GLU A 191 8.92 -20.68 8.85
C GLU A 191 9.87 -21.52 7.99
N GLN A 192 9.30 -22.41 7.17
CA GLN A 192 10.04 -23.25 6.23
C GLN A 192 10.49 -22.43 5.01
N LYS A 193 11.77 -22.49 4.65
CA LYS A 193 12.32 -21.81 3.47
C LYS A 193 13.17 -22.77 2.67
N TRP A 194 12.74 -23.05 1.45
CA TRP A 194 13.55 -23.79 0.48
C TRP A 194 14.92 -23.13 0.23
N PRO A 195 16.03 -23.90 0.28
CA PRO A 195 17.37 -23.40 -0.02
C PRO A 195 17.44 -22.78 -1.41
N GLU A 196 18.04 -21.61 -1.51
CA GLU A 196 18.08 -20.86 -2.75
C GLU A 196 19.01 -21.52 -3.77
N GLU A 197 20.10 -22.13 -3.30
CA GLU A 197 21.08 -22.85 -4.11
C GLU A 197 20.42 -24.03 -4.83
N THR A 198 19.58 -24.78 -4.11
CA THR A 198 18.85 -25.93 -4.66
C THR A 198 17.85 -25.49 -5.74
N LYS A 199 17.14 -24.38 -5.53
CA LYS A 199 16.24 -23.83 -6.56
C LYS A 199 16.99 -23.42 -7.81
N LEU A 200 18.09 -22.70 -7.64
CA LEU A 200 18.92 -22.25 -8.75
C LEU A 200 19.46 -23.43 -9.55
N GLU A 201 19.90 -24.51 -8.89
CA GLU A 201 20.38 -25.71 -9.56
C GLU A 201 19.27 -26.41 -10.36
N ILE A 202 18.08 -26.55 -9.79
CA ILE A 202 16.93 -27.10 -10.51
C ILE A 202 16.58 -26.24 -11.72
N LEU A 203 16.52 -24.91 -11.57
CA LEU A 203 16.19 -23.99 -12.67
C LEU A 203 17.24 -24.04 -13.81
N ARG A 204 18.51 -24.33 -13.51
CA ARG A 204 19.55 -24.56 -14.54
C ARG A 204 19.29 -25.81 -15.38
N LEU A 205 18.65 -26.82 -14.80
CA LEU A 205 18.32 -28.07 -15.48
C LEU A 205 17.09 -27.96 -16.39
N LEU A 206 16.24 -26.94 -16.17
CA LEU A 206 15.04 -26.70 -16.95
C LEU A 206 15.34 -25.99 -18.29
N PRO A 207 14.50 -26.20 -19.33
CA PRO A 207 14.62 -25.46 -20.58
C PRO A 207 14.23 -23.98 -20.39
N PRO A 208 14.79 -23.06 -21.21
CA PRO A 208 14.43 -21.65 -21.19
C PRO A 208 12.93 -21.41 -21.33
N LEU A 209 12.42 -20.37 -20.66
CA LEU A 209 11.01 -20.00 -20.78
C LEU A 209 10.68 -19.55 -22.21
N ARG A 210 9.56 -20.04 -22.74
CA ARG A 210 9.09 -19.67 -24.09
C ARG A 210 8.27 -18.40 -24.00
N SER A 211 8.80 -17.32 -24.58
CA SER A 211 8.09 -16.03 -24.76
C SER A 211 7.33 -15.58 -23.51
N PRO A 212 7.99 -15.44 -22.34
CA PRO A 212 7.32 -14.96 -21.13
C PRO A 212 6.67 -13.59 -21.39
N THR A 213 5.41 -13.45 -20.98
CA THR A 213 4.67 -12.17 -21.07
C THR A 213 4.80 -11.34 -19.80
N SER A 214 5.21 -11.95 -18.69
CA SER A 214 5.46 -11.26 -17.43
C SER A 214 6.67 -11.84 -16.71
N LEU A 215 7.40 -11.00 -15.98
CA LEU A 215 8.45 -11.39 -15.06
C LEU A 215 8.01 -11.07 -13.64
N HIS A 216 8.02 -12.07 -12.78
CA HIS A 216 7.70 -11.94 -11.37
C HIS A 216 8.70 -12.74 -10.54
N ARG A 217 8.56 -12.65 -9.21
CA ARG A 217 9.45 -13.31 -8.26
C ARG A 217 9.72 -14.79 -8.57
N ASP A 218 8.75 -15.52 -9.12
CA ASP A 218 8.85 -16.97 -9.27
C ASP A 218 9.53 -17.41 -10.58
N ASN A 219 9.61 -16.52 -11.58
CA ASN A 219 10.18 -16.85 -12.89
C ASN A 219 11.42 -16.01 -13.27
N VAL A 220 11.66 -14.88 -12.59
CA VAL A 220 12.78 -13.98 -12.91
C VAL A 220 14.15 -14.66 -12.80
N GLN A 221 14.30 -15.57 -11.84
CA GLN A 221 15.52 -16.38 -11.68
C GLN A 221 15.72 -17.31 -12.86
N HIS A 222 14.66 -17.97 -13.32
CA HIS A 222 14.71 -18.89 -14.45
C HIS A 222 15.14 -18.16 -15.72
N VAL A 223 14.56 -16.97 -15.97
CA VAL A 223 14.96 -16.10 -17.09
C VAL A 223 16.41 -15.64 -16.95
N THR A 224 16.86 -15.28 -15.74
CA THR A 224 18.23 -14.80 -15.53
C THR A 224 19.27 -15.90 -15.75
N LEU A 225 18.97 -17.14 -15.36
CA LEU A 225 19.84 -18.30 -15.60
C LEU A 225 19.95 -18.67 -17.08
N HIS A 226 18.88 -18.43 -17.85
CA HIS A 226 18.80 -18.70 -19.29
C HIS A 226 18.69 -17.40 -20.09
N PHE A 227 19.41 -16.36 -19.67
CA PHE A 227 19.22 -15.02 -20.22
C PHE A 227 19.42 -14.98 -21.73
N ASP A 228 20.50 -15.57 -22.23
CA ASP A 228 20.85 -15.52 -23.65
C ASP A 228 19.90 -16.34 -24.54
N SER A 229 19.24 -17.35 -23.99
CA SER A 229 18.35 -18.27 -24.73
C SER A 229 16.87 -17.96 -24.55
N THR A 230 16.49 -17.20 -23.52
CA THR A 230 15.11 -16.75 -23.28
C THR A 230 14.82 -15.51 -24.11
N ASP A 231 13.79 -15.58 -24.95
CA ASP A 231 13.26 -14.40 -25.65
C ASP A 231 12.32 -13.61 -24.74
N VAL A 232 12.85 -12.53 -24.15
CA VAL A 232 12.09 -11.62 -23.28
C VAL A 232 11.42 -10.47 -24.04
N SER A 233 11.46 -10.44 -25.38
CA SER A 233 10.87 -9.35 -26.17
C SER A 233 9.35 -9.22 -25.95
N HIS A 234 8.69 -10.32 -25.57
CA HIS A 234 7.25 -10.40 -25.29
C HIS A 234 6.85 -9.99 -23.88
N VAL A 235 7.80 -9.69 -22.98
CA VAL A 235 7.51 -9.31 -21.59
C VAL A 235 6.83 -7.94 -21.58
N GLN A 236 5.59 -7.90 -21.10
CA GLN A 236 4.77 -6.71 -20.93
C GLN A 236 4.82 -6.16 -19.50
N GLU A 237 5.08 -7.03 -18.53
CA GLU A 237 4.96 -6.69 -17.12
C GLU A 237 6.14 -7.23 -16.32
N ILE A 238 6.71 -6.41 -15.45
CA ILE A 238 7.72 -6.83 -14.47
C ILE A 238 7.19 -6.49 -13.07
N TYR A 239 6.97 -7.50 -12.22
CA TYR A 239 6.49 -7.38 -10.84
C TYR A 239 7.43 -8.07 -9.86
N CYS A 240 8.47 -7.34 -9.45
CA CYS A 240 9.53 -7.83 -8.56
C CYS A 240 9.48 -7.19 -7.16
N SER A 241 8.40 -6.50 -6.83
CA SER A 241 8.37 -5.53 -5.74
C SER A 241 7.95 -6.13 -4.39
N ARG A 242 8.84 -6.86 -3.72
CA ARG A 242 8.67 -7.20 -2.29
C ARG A 242 10.05 -7.40 -1.68
N SER A 243 10.50 -6.32 -1.04
CA SER A 243 11.79 -6.11 -0.38
C SER A 243 12.34 -7.35 0.31
N PHE A 244 13.42 -7.87 -0.23
CA PHE A 244 14.61 -8.30 0.52
C PHE A 244 15.77 -8.11 -0.45
N SER A 245 16.39 -6.93 -0.42
CA SER A 245 17.62 -6.58 -1.16
C SER A 245 18.77 -7.58 -0.92
N SER A 246 18.63 -8.45 0.08
CA SER A 246 19.53 -9.56 0.39
C SER A 246 19.33 -10.81 -0.49
N ARG A 247 18.31 -10.87 -1.36
CA ARG A 247 18.08 -12.08 -2.15
C ARG A 247 19.04 -12.19 -3.33
N PRO A 248 19.63 -13.36 -3.60
CA PRO A 248 20.57 -13.57 -4.71
C PRO A 248 20.02 -13.17 -6.09
N TRP A 249 18.71 -13.33 -6.32
CA TRP A 249 18.11 -12.94 -7.60
C TRP A 249 18.13 -11.43 -7.85
N PHE A 250 18.07 -10.62 -6.79
CA PHE A 250 18.14 -9.17 -6.92
C PHE A 250 19.53 -8.76 -7.42
N ALA A 251 20.58 -9.39 -6.89
CA ALA A 251 21.95 -9.20 -7.38
C ALA A 251 22.09 -9.66 -8.84
N ALA A 252 21.52 -10.82 -9.18
CA ALA A 252 21.55 -11.33 -10.54
C ALA A 252 20.82 -10.40 -11.53
N PHE A 253 19.66 -9.86 -11.15
CA PHE A 253 18.92 -8.89 -11.95
C PHE A 253 19.69 -7.57 -12.10
N ARG A 254 20.25 -7.04 -10.98
CA ARG A 254 21.08 -5.83 -10.98
C ARG A 254 22.30 -5.97 -11.89
N ASN A 255 22.93 -7.14 -11.93
CA ASN A 255 24.08 -7.42 -12.79
C ASN A 255 23.70 -7.57 -14.27
N ASN A 256 22.41 -7.71 -14.59
CA ASN A 256 21.88 -7.91 -15.94
C ASN A 256 20.98 -6.75 -16.36
N LEU A 257 21.47 -5.51 -16.29
CA LEU A 257 20.72 -4.30 -16.69
C LEU A 257 20.15 -4.37 -18.13
N HIS A 258 20.77 -5.16 -19.01
CA HIS A 258 20.29 -5.40 -20.37
C HIS A 258 18.97 -6.16 -20.44
N LEU A 259 18.50 -6.77 -19.34
CA LEU A 259 17.24 -7.50 -19.32
C LEU A 259 16.04 -6.59 -19.57
N ILE A 260 15.95 -5.46 -18.87
CA ILE A 260 14.87 -4.47 -19.09
C ILE A 260 14.94 -3.94 -20.52
N GLN A 261 16.16 -3.66 -21.01
CA GLN A 261 16.38 -3.22 -22.39
C GLN A 261 15.88 -4.23 -23.43
N ARG A 262 15.90 -5.55 -23.16
CA ARG A 262 15.39 -6.55 -24.10
C ARG A 262 13.87 -6.74 -24.03
N CYS A 263 13.20 -6.25 -22.99
CA CYS A 263 11.75 -6.34 -22.82
C CYS A 263 11.03 -5.30 -23.71
N ARG A 264 10.93 -5.59 -25.02
CA ARG A 264 10.45 -4.61 -26.01
C ARG A 264 8.95 -4.35 -25.93
N ALA A 265 8.17 -5.30 -25.42
CA ALA A 265 6.74 -5.14 -25.17
C ALA A 265 6.40 -4.54 -23.79
N LEU A 266 7.39 -4.08 -23.01
CA LEU A 266 7.19 -3.66 -21.62
C LEU A 266 6.25 -2.46 -21.51
N LYS A 267 5.20 -2.62 -20.72
CA LYS A 267 4.17 -1.62 -20.40
C LYS A 267 4.12 -1.27 -18.92
N SER A 268 4.34 -2.23 -18.03
CA SER A 268 4.28 -2.04 -16.58
C SER A 268 5.54 -2.54 -15.89
N LEU A 269 6.11 -1.71 -15.02
CA LEU A 269 7.35 -1.98 -14.30
C LEU A 269 7.17 -1.71 -12.81
N ASP A 270 7.32 -2.74 -11.98
CA ASP A 270 7.28 -2.65 -10.51
C ASP A 270 8.51 -3.34 -9.90
N MET A 271 9.43 -2.55 -9.35
CA MET A 271 10.74 -3.03 -8.90
C MET A 271 11.38 -2.14 -7.83
N ASP A 272 12.36 -2.70 -7.12
CA ASP A 272 13.24 -1.88 -6.29
C ASP A 272 14.28 -1.16 -7.18
N THR A 273 14.78 -0.03 -6.71
CA THR A 273 15.73 0.81 -7.45
C THR A 273 17.13 0.19 -7.48
N HIS A 274 17.80 0.24 -8.63
CA HIS A 274 19.13 -0.37 -8.80
C HIS A 274 20.28 0.63 -8.76
N GLY A 275 19.96 1.91 -8.87
CA GLY A 275 20.88 3.03 -8.77
C GLY A 275 21.14 3.71 -10.13
N PRO A 276 22.03 4.70 -10.15
CA PRO A 276 22.23 5.54 -11.32
C PRO A 276 22.61 4.74 -12.58
N GLY A 277 21.89 4.99 -13.68
CA GLY A 277 22.21 4.44 -14.99
C GLY A 277 21.36 3.25 -15.47
N THR A 278 20.44 2.75 -14.66
CA THR A 278 19.52 1.65 -15.03
C THR A 278 18.75 1.93 -16.32
N PHE A 279 18.37 3.19 -16.57
CA PHE A 279 17.57 3.60 -17.75
C PHE A 279 18.34 4.48 -18.74
N LYS A 280 19.68 4.63 -18.60
CA LYS A 280 20.50 5.41 -19.54
C LYS A 280 20.39 4.91 -20.98
N TRP A 281 20.20 3.60 -21.16
CA TRP A 281 19.99 3.01 -22.49
C TRP A 281 18.73 3.58 -23.15
N ALA A 282 17.64 3.76 -22.41
CA ALA A 282 16.37 4.25 -22.94
C ALA A 282 16.47 5.74 -23.32
N VAL A 283 17.17 6.53 -22.48
CA VAL A 283 17.52 7.93 -22.78
C VAL A 283 18.36 8.04 -24.06
N GLN A 284 19.33 7.14 -24.25
CA GLN A 284 20.17 7.11 -25.45
C GLN A 284 19.37 6.72 -26.71
N GLU A 285 18.54 5.68 -26.63
CA GLU A 285 17.66 5.26 -27.74
C GLU A 285 16.74 6.41 -28.17
N LYS A 286 16.12 7.10 -27.22
CA LYS A 286 15.27 8.28 -27.51
C LYS A 286 16.06 9.43 -28.12
N LYS A 287 17.23 9.80 -27.55
CA LYS A 287 18.08 10.87 -28.10
C LYS A 287 18.55 10.55 -29.52
N ALA A 288 18.90 9.30 -29.79
CA ALA A 288 19.28 8.85 -31.12
C ALA A 288 18.12 9.06 -32.11
N LEU A 289 16.91 8.65 -31.75
CA LEU A 289 15.70 8.84 -32.56
C LEU A 289 15.41 10.33 -32.82
N SER A 290 15.46 11.17 -31.78
CA SER A 290 15.19 12.62 -31.90
C SER A 290 16.24 13.38 -32.70
N SER A 291 17.51 12.93 -32.69
CA SER A 291 18.60 13.66 -33.34
C SER A 291 18.53 13.61 -34.87
N GLY A 292 17.79 12.67 -35.46
CA GLY A 292 17.72 12.45 -36.91
C GLY A 292 19.06 12.14 -37.58
N LYS A 293 20.17 12.12 -36.82
CA LYS A 293 21.49 11.78 -37.32
C LYS A 293 21.44 10.31 -37.68
N LYS A 294 21.66 10.00 -38.96
CA LYS A 294 21.92 8.63 -39.43
C LYS A 294 23.07 8.08 -38.59
N VAL A 295 22.74 7.24 -37.62
CA VAL A 295 23.73 6.58 -36.77
C VAL A 295 24.65 5.79 -37.70
N SER A 296 25.95 6.10 -37.66
CA SER A 296 26.93 5.43 -38.50
C SER A 296 26.93 3.96 -38.14
N TRP A 297 26.56 3.09 -39.09
CA TRP A 297 26.50 1.63 -38.97
C TRP A 297 27.79 0.95 -38.45
N LEU A 298 28.89 1.71 -38.35
CA LEU A 298 30.20 1.25 -37.92
C LEU A 298 30.37 1.17 -36.39
N ASP A 299 29.55 1.88 -35.60
CA ASP A 299 29.63 1.85 -34.14
C ASP A 299 28.67 0.78 -33.57
N ARG A 300 29.00 -0.50 -33.82
CA ARG A 300 28.17 -1.69 -33.57
C ARG A 300 28.21 -2.20 -32.12
N SER A 301 28.02 -1.33 -31.13
CA SER A 301 27.57 -1.85 -29.83
C SER A 301 26.12 -2.35 -30.00
N ARG A 302 25.92 -3.69 -29.97
CA ARG A 302 24.64 -4.38 -30.26
C ARG A 302 23.43 -3.78 -29.54
N SER A 303 23.64 -3.17 -28.38
CA SER A 303 22.60 -2.58 -27.55
C SER A 303 21.98 -1.30 -28.13
N ALA A 304 22.71 -0.53 -28.95
CA ALA A 304 22.25 0.78 -29.40
C ALA A 304 21.19 0.74 -30.53
N TYR A 305 20.85 -0.44 -31.07
CA TYR A 305 20.06 -0.56 -32.30
C TYR A 305 18.73 -1.32 -32.16
N LEU A 306 18.43 -1.86 -30.98
CA LEU A 306 17.21 -2.64 -30.78
C LEU A 306 15.94 -1.80 -31.07
N TYR A 307 15.99 -0.48 -30.89
CA TYR A 307 14.87 0.40 -31.23
C TYR A 307 14.62 0.55 -32.74
N LEU A 308 15.60 0.25 -33.60
CA LEU A 308 15.39 0.28 -35.06
C LEU A 308 14.55 -0.91 -35.54
N GLU A 309 14.68 -2.05 -34.86
CA GLU A 309 13.95 -3.28 -35.18
C GLU A 309 12.56 -3.30 -34.53
N HIS A 310 12.47 -2.81 -33.29
CA HIS A 310 11.27 -2.97 -32.45
C HIS A 310 10.58 -1.68 -32.04
N GLY A 311 11.16 -0.52 -32.34
CA GLY A 311 10.71 0.77 -31.82
C GLY A 311 11.17 1.04 -30.38
N LEU A 312 10.81 2.23 -29.87
CA LEU A 312 11.01 2.57 -28.46
C LEU A 312 10.05 1.77 -27.59
N VAL A 313 10.51 1.41 -26.39
CA VAL A 313 9.66 0.74 -25.40
C VAL A 313 8.55 1.70 -24.97
N SER A 314 7.31 1.23 -25.00
CA SER A 314 6.11 2.01 -24.66
C SER A 314 5.72 1.81 -23.20
N LEU A 315 6.59 2.22 -22.29
CA LEU A 315 6.35 2.06 -20.85
C LEU A 315 5.21 2.99 -20.40
N GLU A 316 4.15 2.41 -19.83
CA GLU A 316 2.95 3.13 -19.40
C GLU A 316 2.89 3.31 -17.89
N GLU A 317 3.33 2.31 -17.13
CA GLU A 317 3.25 2.32 -15.66
C GLU A 317 4.59 1.98 -15.02
N VAL A 318 4.98 2.78 -14.04
CA VAL A 318 6.19 2.59 -13.25
C VAL A 318 5.86 2.66 -11.77
N HIS A 319 6.31 1.66 -11.01
CA HIS A 319 6.32 1.63 -9.57
C HIS A 319 7.73 1.31 -9.08
N LEU A 320 8.40 2.32 -8.54
CA LEU A 320 9.73 2.16 -7.96
C LEU A 320 9.64 2.11 -6.44
N LYS A 321 10.42 1.22 -5.84
CA LYS A 321 10.60 1.17 -4.39
C LYS A 321 12.04 1.52 -4.07
N GLU A 322 12.25 2.39 -3.09
CA GLU A 322 13.61 2.68 -2.63
C GLU A 322 14.25 1.37 -2.18
N GLY A 323 15.35 0.97 -2.83
CA GLY A 323 16.17 -0.19 -2.45
C GLY A 323 17.28 0.19 -1.47
N ALA A 324 18.04 -0.80 -0.98
CA ALA A 324 19.13 -0.59 -0.02
C ALA A 324 20.39 0.12 -0.61
N GLY A 325 20.27 0.78 -1.76
CA GLY A 325 21.38 1.25 -2.59
C GLY A 325 21.57 2.78 -2.66
N GLU A 326 22.28 3.19 -3.71
CA GLU A 326 22.67 4.56 -4.08
C GLU A 326 21.48 5.43 -4.57
N PRO A 327 21.63 6.77 -4.70
CA PRO A 327 20.51 7.71 -4.85
C PRO A 327 19.65 7.50 -6.12
N LEU A 328 18.36 7.78 -5.93
CA LEU A 328 17.23 7.50 -6.83
C LEU A 328 17.07 8.48 -8.02
N THR A 329 17.47 9.74 -7.85
CA THR A 329 16.99 10.85 -8.69
C THR A 329 17.21 10.60 -10.18
N ASP A 330 18.38 10.07 -10.53
CA ASP A 330 18.77 9.87 -11.91
C ASP A 330 17.90 8.81 -12.61
N GLU A 331 17.40 7.78 -11.90
CA GLU A 331 16.55 6.74 -12.51
C GLU A 331 15.17 7.29 -12.86
N LEU A 332 14.56 8.08 -11.97
CA LEU A 332 13.26 8.71 -12.25
C LEU A 332 13.37 9.71 -13.39
N ASP A 333 14.43 10.52 -13.41
CA ASP A 333 14.67 11.50 -14.46
C ASP A 333 14.92 10.81 -15.81
N ASP A 334 15.69 9.70 -15.83
CA ASP A 334 15.91 8.89 -17.03
C ASP A 334 14.60 8.28 -17.55
N ILE A 335 13.76 7.74 -16.67
CA ILE A 335 12.45 7.15 -17.03
C ILE A 335 11.54 8.22 -17.62
N VAL A 336 11.37 9.34 -16.92
CA VAL A 336 10.52 10.44 -17.38
C VAL A 336 11.01 10.96 -18.72
N PHE A 337 12.31 11.17 -18.87
CA PHE A 337 12.86 11.61 -20.14
C PHE A 337 12.64 10.58 -21.24
N ALA A 338 12.88 9.29 -20.99
CA ALA A 338 12.81 8.25 -22.02
C ALA A 338 11.38 7.91 -22.45
N PHE A 339 10.41 8.03 -21.54
CA PHE A 339 9.04 7.53 -21.73
C PHE A 339 7.96 8.61 -21.61
N ASP A 340 8.32 9.90 -21.67
CA ASP A 340 7.42 11.06 -21.58
C ASP A 340 6.12 10.97 -22.39
N GLN A 341 6.14 10.32 -23.56
CA GLN A 341 5.00 10.18 -24.46
C GLN A 341 4.05 9.04 -24.10
N THR A 342 4.52 8.03 -23.36
CA THR A 342 3.74 6.81 -23.05
C THR A 342 3.42 6.66 -21.57
N LEU A 343 4.18 7.33 -20.70
CA LEU A 343 4.12 7.16 -19.25
C LEU A 343 2.83 7.78 -18.68
N LYS A 344 1.91 6.93 -18.22
CA LYS A 344 0.61 7.29 -17.64
C LYS A 344 0.60 7.29 -16.13
N SER A 345 1.41 6.43 -15.49
CA SER A 345 1.44 6.28 -14.03
C SER A 345 2.86 6.19 -13.49
N ILE A 346 3.19 7.03 -12.51
CA ILE A 346 4.42 6.96 -11.73
C ILE A 346 4.06 6.78 -10.25
N LYS A 347 4.54 5.70 -9.67
CA LYS A 347 4.44 5.39 -8.24
C LYS A 347 5.84 5.25 -7.67
N PHE A 348 6.07 5.83 -6.50
CA PHE A 348 7.30 5.69 -5.76
C PHE A 348 7.00 5.47 -4.28
N SER A 349 7.65 4.49 -3.66
CA SER A 349 7.55 4.29 -2.21
C SER A 349 8.90 4.02 -1.55
N SER A 350 9.18 4.77 -0.50
CA SER A 350 10.30 4.54 0.43
C SER A 350 9.73 3.90 1.70
N MET A 351 9.96 2.60 1.88
CA MET A 351 9.51 1.86 3.06
C MET A 351 10.56 1.81 4.18
N TYR A 352 11.79 2.27 3.93
CA TYR A 352 12.84 2.12 4.94
C TYR A 352 12.59 3.02 6.15
N LEU A 353 12.28 2.39 7.27
CA LEU A 353 12.28 2.99 8.62
C LEU A 353 13.69 3.20 9.17
N SER A 354 14.74 2.97 8.38
CA SER A 354 16.14 3.14 8.81
C SER A 354 16.35 4.51 9.45
N SER A 355 17.09 4.57 10.55
CA SER A 355 17.35 5.80 11.31
C SER A 355 18.20 6.83 10.54
N LEU A 356 18.76 6.43 9.40
CA LEU A 356 19.60 7.30 8.58
C LEU A 356 18.79 8.49 8.03
N PRO A 357 19.40 9.69 7.97
CA PRO A 357 18.78 10.86 7.37
C PRO A 357 18.50 10.56 5.89
N SER A 358 17.23 10.62 5.51
CA SER A 358 16.82 10.41 4.12
C SER A 358 17.27 11.58 3.27
N ARG A 359 17.87 11.28 2.11
CA ARG A 359 18.25 12.29 1.13
C ARG A 359 16.98 12.84 0.46
N PRO A 360 16.94 14.13 0.11
CA PRO A 360 15.83 14.70 -0.65
C PRO A 360 15.74 14.04 -2.03
N ILE A 361 14.52 13.67 -2.42
CA ILE A 361 14.20 13.30 -3.79
C ILE A 361 13.70 14.55 -4.49
N HIS A 362 14.42 14.96 -5.53
CA HIS A 362 14.03 16.08 -6.37
C HIS A 362 13.16 15.58 -7.52
N LEU A 363 11.98 16.16 -7.72
CA LEU A 363 11.09 15.84 -8.86
C LEU A 363 10.94 17.02 -9.79
N GLY A 364 10.91 16.78 -11.10
CA GLY A 364 10.68 17.82 -12.11
C GLY A 364 11.94 18.48 -12.64
N ARG A 365 13.12 18.21 -12.06
CA ARG A 365 14.35 18.86 -12.49
C ARG A 365 14.79 18.33 -13.85
N GLY A 366 14.75 19.17 -14.88
CA GLY A 366 15.11 18.76 -16.24
C GLY A 366 14.09 17.84 -16.90
N TRP A 367 12.91 17.68 -16.29
CA TRP A 367 11.79 16.99 -16.91
C TRP A 367 11.29 17.80 -18.10
N VAL A 368 10.86 17.09 -19.14
CA VAL A 368 10.09 17.65 -20.23
C VAL A 368 8.60 17.56 -19.89
N GLU A 369 7.75 18.20 -20.68
CA GLU A 369 6.30 18.07 -20.53
C GLU A 369 5.88 16.61 -20.74
N ILE A 370 5.21 16.02 -19.74
CA ILE A 370 4.75 14.64 -19.70
C ILE A 370 3.23 14.64 -19.93
N ALA A 371 2.83 14.93 -21.16
CA ALA A 371 1.42 15.10 -21.51
C ALA A 371 0.58 13.81 -21.33
N ALA A 372 1.20 12.63 -21.21
CA ALA A 372 0.49 11.37 -20.98
C ALA A 372 0.28 11.04 -19.49
N LEU A 373 0.93 11.76 -18.56
CA LEU A 373 0.93 11.39 -17.14
C LEU A 373 -0.41 11.72 -16.48
N GLU A 374 -1.15 10.68 -16.10
CA GLU A 374 -2.45 10.79 -15.45
C GLU A 374 -2.38 10.55 -13.94
N HIS A 375 -1.46 9.68 -13.50
CA HIS A 375 -1.39 9.22 -12.12
C HIS A 375 0.01 9.39 -11.53
N LEU A 376 0.08 10.07 -10.39
CA LEU A 376 1.33 10.32 -9.68
C LEU A 376 1.15 9.97 -8.20
N SER A 377 2.03 9.12 -7.65
CA SER A 377 2.00 8.76 -6.23
C SER A 377 3.41 8.65 -5.67
N PHE A 378 3.79 9.53 -4.75
CA PHE A 378 5.09 9.50 -4.09
C PHE A 378 4.90 9.39 -2.58
N TYR A 379 5.51 8.37 -1.99
CA TYR A 379 5.60 8.20 -0.54
C TYR A 379 7.07 8.19 -0.13
N THR A 380 7.57 9.32 0.34
CA THR A 380 8.97 9.49 0.75
C THR A 380 9.08 10.26 2.06
N ARG A 381 10.27 10.23 2.65
CA ARG A 381 10.60 11.03 3.83
C ARG A 381 11.02 12.45 3.51
N ARG A 382 11.51 12.73 2.30
CA ARG A 382 11.92 14.07 1.88
C ARG A 382 11.70 14.26 0.40
N LEU A 383 10.71 15.09 0.05
CA LEU A 383 10.33 15.39 -1.32
C LEU A 383 10.57 16.87 -1.62
N VAL A 384 11.24 17.16 -2.74
CA VAL A 384 11.45 18.53 -3.21
C VAL A 384 10.94 18.62 -4.64
N LEU A 385 9.86 19.37 -4.84
CA LEU A 385 9.33 19.63 -6.17
C LEU A 385 10.08 20.77 -6.86
N ASP A 386 10.39 20.61 -8.15
CA ASP A 386 10.84 21.69 -9.02
C ASP A 386 9.74 22.76 -9.15
N ARG A 387 10.16 24.01 -9.37
CA ARG A 387 9.23 25.14 -9.49
C ARG A 387 8.20 24.95 -10.61
N HIS A 388 8.54 24.20 -11.66
CA HIS A 388 7.65 23.96 -12.80
C HIS A 388 6.96 22.60 -12.75
N PHE A 389 7.14 21.81 -11.69
CA PHE A 389 6.71 20.41 -11.63
C PHE A 389 5.28 20.17 -12.13
N PHE A 390 4.29 20.89 -11.59
CA PHE A 390 2.89 20.73 -11.99
C PHE A 390 2.60 21.24 -13.40
N LYS A 391 3.32 22.26 -13.89
CA LYS A 391 3.19 22.74 -15.28
C LYS A 391 3.64 21.68 -16.30
N LEU A 392 4.54 20.80 -15.91
CA LEU A 392 5.04 19.73 -16.78
C LEU A 392 4.08 18.54 -16.87
N CYS A 393 2.99 18.51 -16.09
CA CYS A 393 2.05 17.39 -16.03
C CYS A 393 0.60 17.84 -16.29
N PRO A 394 0.28 18.40 -17.48
CA PRO A 394 -1.03 19.02 -17.74
C PRO A 394 -2.22 18.04 -17.70
N SER A 395 -1.99 16.76 -17.99
CA SER A 395 -3.03 15.71 -18.04
C SER A 395 -3.26 14.99 -16.72
N LEU A 396 -2.68 15.49 -15.62
CA LEU A 396 -2.70 14.83 -14.32
C LEU A 396 -4.13 14.74 -13.78
N LYS A 397 -4.61 13.51 -13.54
CA LYS A 397 -5.93 13.23 -12.94
C LYS A 397 -5.83 13.01 -11.44
N THR A 398 -4.79 12.31 -11.00
CA THR A 398 -4.59 12.02 -9.58
C THR A 398 -3.16 12.25 -9.16
N ALA A 399 -2.95 13.00 -8.07
CA ALA A 399 -1.63 13.23 -7.50
C ALA A 399 -1.64 12.98 -5.99
N ARG A 400 -0.78 12.08 -5.51
CA ARG A 400 -0.63 11.74 -4.09
C ARG A 400 0.82 11.89 -3.66
N LEU A 401 1.15 13.03 -3.08
CA LEU A 401 2.49 13.36 -2.63
C LEU A 401 2.52 13.33 -1.10
N TYR A 402 3.30 12.41 -0.56
CA TYR A 402 3.54 12.28 0.87
C TYR A 402 5.01 12.51 1.14
N ASP A 403 5.27 13.53 1.95
CA ASP A 403 6.57 13.87 2.47
C ASP A 403 6.57 13.73 4.00
N GLY A 404 7.43 12.85 4.50
CA GLY A 404 7.66 12.63 5.93
C GLY A 404 8.65 13.62 6.57
N SER A 405 9.01 14.71 5.88
CA SER A 405 9.96 15.70 6.37
C SER A 405 9.41 16.45 7.57
N ASP A 406 10.32 16.88 8.43
CA ASP A 406 9.97 17.70 9.57
C ASP A 406 9.44 19.08 9.09
N PRO A 407 8.20 19.47 9.43
CA PRO A 407 7.67 20.78 9.08
C PRO A 407 8.45 21.93 9.74
N ASP A 408 9.18 21.66 10.83
CA ASP A 408 9.99 22.69 11.51
C ASP A 408 11.18 23.17 10.64
N ARG A 409 11.48 22.45 9.54
CA ARG A 409 12.61 22.72 8.64
C ARG A 409 12.19 23.17 7.24
N CYS A 410 11.07 23.88 7.09
CA CYS A 410 10.59 24.39 5.80
C CYS A 410 11.46 25.47 5.12
N GLN A 411 12.72 25.67 5.54
CA GLN A 411 13.59 26.74 5.00
C GLN A 411 13.96 26.52 3.53
N ASP A 412 13.96 25.27 3.06
CA ASP A 412 14.31 24.91 1.68
C ASP A 412 13.08 24.83 0.75
N VAL A 413 11.88 25.14 1.26
CA VAL A 413 10.63 24.96 0.52
C VAL A 413 10.46 26.11 -0.46
N THR A 414 10.60 25.81 -1.76
CA THR A 414 10.30 26.75 -2.83
C THR A 414 8.90 26.48 -3.38
N THR A 415 8.07 27.52 -3.45
CA THR A 415 6.74 27.46 -4.05
C THR A 415 6.83 27.23 -5.56
N CYS A 416 6.08 26.27 -6.07
CA CYS A 416 5.85 26.03 -7.48
C CYS A 416 5.19 27.24 -8.16
N LEU A 417 5.24 27.30 -9.48
CA LEU A 417 4.43 28.24 -10.24
C LEU A 417 2.98 27.74 -10.35
N PRO A 418 2.00 28.66 -10.52
CA PRO A 418 0.64 28.30 -10.88
C PRO A 418 0.62 27.38 -12.10
N ALA A 419 -0.11 26.28 -12.04
CA ALA A 419 -0.26 25.34 -13.15
C ALA A 419 -1.70 25.29 -13.68
N ASP A 420 -1.87 24.90 -14.94
CA ASP A 420 -3.16 24.61 -15.54
C ASP A 420 -3.40 23.10 -15.50
N LEU A 421 -4.34 22.65 -14.66
CA LEU A 421 -4.58 21.23 -14.38
C LEU A 421 -6.08 20.89 -14.54
N PRO A 422 -6.65 21.04 -15.75
CA PRO A 422 -8.09 20.95 -15.96
C PRO A 422 -8.64 19.54 -15.72
N SER A 423 -7.81 18.51 -15.86
CA SER A 423 -8.17 17.10 -15.69
C SER A 423 -8.02 16.60 -14.24
N LEU A 424 -7.55 17.42 -13.31
CA LEU A 424 -7.25 16.98 -11.95
C LEU A 424 -8.54 16.68 -11.17
N GLU A 425 -8.68 15.43 -10.72
CA GLU A 425 -9.84 14.91 -9.99
C GLU A 425 -9.53 14.68 -8.49
N SER A 426 -8.31 14.28 -8.15
CA SER A 426 -7.92 13.97 -6.76
C SER A 426 -6.49 14.44 -6.47
N LEU A 427 -6.34 15.26 -5.44
CA LEU A 427 -5.06 15.82 -5.01
C LEU A 427 -4.83 15.59 -3.52
N THR A 428 -3.77 14.88 -3.18
CA THR A 428 -3.30 14.67 -1.80
C THR A 428 -1.88 15.19 -1.66
N LEU A 429 -1.67 16.20 -0.83
CA LEU A 429 -0.39 16.81 -0.53
C LEU A 429 -0.16 16.80 0.98
N ILE A 430 0.79 16.00 1.44
CA ILE A 430 1.14 15.88 2.87
C ILE A 430 2.61 16.20 3.07
N GLY A 431 2.93 17.08 4.03
CA GLY A 431 4.31 17.48 4.34
C GLY A 431 4.76 18.68 3.52
N TRP A 432 6.02 18.74 3.08
CA TRP A 432 6.55 19.90 2.35
C TRP A 432 5.83 20.16 1.03
N CYS A 433 5.41 19.11 0.31
CA CYS A 433 4.68 19.26 -0.95
C CYS A 433 3.38 20.07 -0.82
N ALA A 434 2.75 20.09 0.36
CA ALA A 434 1.59 20.93 0.65
C ALA A 434 1.94 22.42 0.66
N PHE A 435 3.13 22.79 1.16
CA PHE A 435 3.62 24.17 1.18
C PHE A 435 4.19 24.62 -0.17
N GLN A 436 4.64 23.68 -1.00
CA GLN A 436 5.19 23.97 -2.33
C GLN A 436 4.11 24.28 -3.38
N LEU A 437 2.88 23.79 -3.24
CA LEU A 437 1.83 24.07 -4.23
C LEU A 437 1.47 25.55 -4.26
N HIS A 438 1.36 26.15 -5.46
CA HIS A 438 0.82 27.49 -5.63
C HIS A 438 -0.73 27.48 -5.59
N PRO A 439 -1.41 28.29 -4.75
CA PRO A 439 -2.86 28.24 -4.58
C PRO A 439 -3.62 28.62 -5.85
N GLU A 440 -3.07 29.51 -6.69
CA GLU A 440 -3.69 29.85 -7.98
C GLU A 440 -3.88 28.65 -8.92
N THR A 441 -3.17 27.54 -8.70
CA THR A 441 -3.40 26.28 -9.42
C THR A 441 -4.85 25.80 -9.24
N PHE A 442 -5.52 26.13 -8.14
CA PHE A 442 -6.92 25.72 -7.93
C PHE A 442 -7.92 26.45 -8.83
N HIS A 443 -7.56 27.60 -9.41
CA HIS A 443 -8.44 28.30 -10.36
C HIS A 443 -8.56 27.58 -11.71
N SER A 444 -7.62 26.69 -12.01
CA SER A 444 -7.58 25.90 -13.25
C SER A 444 -8.01 24.44 -13.05
N THR A 445 -8.52 24.06 -11.87
CA THR A 445 -8.90 22.67 -11.53
C THR A 445 -10.40 22.51 -11.27
N PRO A 446 -11.29 22.80 -12.24
CA PRO A 446 -12.74 22.75 -12.03
C PRO A 446 -13.28 21.33 -11.75
N ASN A 447 -12.53 20.30 -12.15
CA ASN A 447 -12.90 18.89 -12.00
C ASN A 447 -12.42 18.28 -10.67
N LEU A 448 -11.77 19.05 -9.79
CA LEU A 448 -11.23 18.54 -8.53
C LEU A 448 -12.38 18.09 -7.61
N ARG A 449 -12.41 16.80 -7.29
CA ARG A 449 -13.41 16.17 -6.41
C ARG A 449 -12.89 15.97 -5.01
N GLU A 450 -11.64 15.56 -4.89
CA GLU A 450 -11.01 15.26 -3.60
C GLU A 450 -9.77 16.11 -3.40
N LEU A 451 -9.71 16.85 -2.29
CA LEU A 451 -8.55 17.63 -1.89
C LEU A 451 -8.14 17.26 -0.47
N THR A 452 -6.92 16.75 -0.31
CA THR A 452 -6.29 16.53 0.99
C THR A 452 -5.00 17.34 1.08
N VAL A 453 -4.93 18.31 2.01
CA VAL A 453 -3.73 19.13 2.22
C VAL A 453 -3.35 19.09 3.69
N GLY A 454 -2.12 18.71 3.99
CA GLY A 454 -1.75 18.47 5.38
C GLY A 454 -0.28 18.58 5.68
N SER A 455 0.01 18.73 6.96
CA SER A 455 1.33 18.44 7.52
C SER A 455 1.29 17.07 8.18
N ARG A 456 2.44 16.41 8.38
CA ARG A 456 2.51 15.20 9.21
C ARG A 456 3.80 15.22 10.00
N LYS A 457 3.73 15.02 11.32
CA LYS A 457 4.90 14.75 12.15
C LYS A 457 5.09 13.23 12.29
N LYS A 458 6.34 12.77 12.26
CA LYS A 458 6.67 11.34 12.38
C LYS A 458 6.16 10.80 13.73
N GLY A 459 5.36 9.73 13.67
CA GLY A 459 4.98 8.94 14.86
C GLY A 459 3.68 9.33 15.57
N ASP A 460 3.07 10.48 15.25
CA ASP A 460 1.85 10.96 15.92
C ASP A 460 0.81 11.53 14.94
N LEU A 461 -0.47 11.51 15.35
CA LEU A 461 -1.57 12.30 14.75
C LEU A 461 -1.48 13.80 15.10
N ASN A 462 -0.30 14.29 15.49
CA ASN A 462 -0.09 15.66 15.95
C ASN A 462 0.55 16.49 14.83
N TYR A 463 0.06 17.71 14.66
CA TYR A 463 0.40 18.59 13.54
C TYR A 463 1.14 19.85 14.01
N PHE A 464 1.78 20.52 13.04
CA PHE A 464 2.52 21.75 13.26
C PHE A 464 1.58 22.89 13.70
N ALA A 465 2.01 23.62 14.74
CA ALA A 465 1.37 24.82 15.23
C ALA A 465 1.87 26.02 14.39
N PRO A 466 1.01 26.84 13.79
CA PRO A 466 1.47 28.07 13.13
C PRO A 466 2.28 28.90 14.12
N ALA A 467 3.40 29.48 13.67
CA ALA A 467 4.20 30.37 14.50
C ALA A 467 3.36 31.61 14.82
N THR A 468 2.74 31.62 16.00
CA THR A 468 1.89 32.72 16.50
C THR A 468 2.64 34.04 16.66
N ASP A 469 3.98 33.99 16.65
CA ASP A 469 4.85 35.12 16.96
C ASP A 469 5.32 35.89 15.71
N ALA A 470 4.96 35.43 14.50
CA ALA A 470 5.01 36.32 13.35
C ALA A 470 3.77 37.21 13.46
N PRO A 471 3.89 38.48 13.91
CA PRO A 471 2.73 39.34 14.04
C PRO A 471 2.00 39.31 12.70
N HIS A 472 0.68 39.14 12.75
CA HIS A 472 -0.22 39.51 11.66
C HIS A 472 -0.10 41.02 11.41
N GLY A 473 1.10 41.50 11.06
CA GLY A 473 1.26 42.75 10.36
C GLY A 473 0.44 42.56 9.13
N GLY A 474 -0.70 43.25 9.08
CA GLY A 474 -1.49 43.35 7.88
C GLY A 474 -0.55 43.76 6.77
N PHE A 475 -0.19 42.81 5.91
CA PHE A 475 0.15 43.10 4.54
C PHE A 475 -1.18 43.47 3.89
N ASP A 476 -1.69 44.65 4.26
CA ASP A 476 -2.54 45.40 3.37
C ASP A 476 -1.75 45.48 2.07
N PHE A 477 -2.36 44.98 1.00
CA PHE A 477 -1.90 45.17 -0.36
C PHE A 477 -1.81 46.68 -0.60
N GLN A 478 -0.66 47.29 -0.29
CA GLN A 478 -0.33 48.60 -0.81
C GLN A 478 -0.06 48.42 -2.29
N ASP A 479 -1.06 48.83 -3.06
CA ASP A 479 -0.98 49.09 -4.48
C ASP A 479 0.35 49.73 -4.87
N GLU A 480 0.83 49.27 -6.01
CA GLU A 480 1.97 49.75 -6.79
C GLU A 480 2.19 51.27 -6.68
N ALA A 481 3.30 51.69 -6.07
CA ALA A 481 4.18 52.76 -6.56
C ALA A 481 5.19 53.18 -5.48
N THR A 482 6.31 52.47 -5.35
CA THR A 482 7.60 53.09 -5.00
C THR A 482 8.75 52.09 -5.19
N GLU A 483 9.14 51.89 -6.45
CA GLU A 483 10.50 51.47 -6.77
C GLU A 483 11.45 52.60 -6.41
N THR A 484 12.08 52.58 -5.22
CA THR A 484 13.33 53.34 -5.05
C THR A 484 14.24 52.77 -3.95
N ILE A 485 15.41 52.31 -4.42
CA ILE A 485 16.71 52.18 -3.73
C ILE A 485 16.98 50.85 -2.99
N MET A 486 17.68 50.02 -3.75
CA MET A 486 18.53 48.92 -3.32
C MET A 486 19.51 49.33 -2.20
N SER A 487 19.47 48.61 -1.08
CA SER A 487 20.60 48.47 -0.18
C SER A 487 20.98 46.99 -0.08
N THR A 488 22.15 46.71 -0.66
CA THR A 488 22.91 45.46 -0.66
C THR A 488 23.30 45.04 0.76
N ARG A 489 22.36 44.44 1.49
CA ARG A 489 22.66 43.55 2.62
C ARG A 489 22.10 42.20 2.24
N ALA A 490 22.95 41.16 2.29
CA ALA A 490 22.62 39.78 1.95
C ALA A 490 21.24 39.42 2.51
N ARG A 491 20.21 39.51 1.65
CA ARG A 491 18.89 38.98 1.91
C ARG A 491 19.12 37.48 1.99
N ALA A 492 19.30 36.95 3.20
CA ALA A 492 18.85 35.60 3.48
C ALA A 492 17.44 35.56 2.89
N ALA A 493 17.28 34.80 1.79
CA ALA A 493 16.05 34.80 1.02
C ALA A 493 14.92 34.57 2.03
N GLU A 494 14.14 35.63 2.26
CA GLU A 494 13.06 35.58 3.21
C GLU A 494 12.14 34.48 2.67
N ILE A 495 12.03 33.40 3.42
CA ILE A 495 11.27 32.23 3.01
C ILE A 495 9.81 32.68 2.95
N VAL A 496 9.37 33.07 1.76
CA VAL A 496 8.00 33.48 1.53
C VAL A 496 7.17 32.21 1.59
N ARG A 497 6.54 31.98 2.74
CA ARG A 497 5.53 30.93 2.87
C ARG A 497 4.37 31.27 1.95
N THR A 498 3.92 30.28 1.19
CA THR A 498 2.75 30.39 0.36
C THR A 498 1.52 30.76 1.21
N LEU A 499 0.90 31.90 0.91
CA LEU A 499 -0.33 32.34 1.56
C LEU A 499 -1.54 31.69 0.88
N TRP A 500 -2.34 30.96 1.66
CA TRP A 500 -3.56 30.33 1.17
C TRP A 500 -4.71 31.33 1.20
N THR A 501 -5.26 31.66 0.03
CA THR A 501 -6.25 32.74 -0.17
C THR A 501 -7.70 32.30 0.08
N TRP A 502 -7.98 30.99 0.01
CA TRP A 502 -9.29 30.36 0.25
C TRP A 502 -10.45 30.92 -0.61
N ASP A 503 -10.12 31.52 -1.75
CA ASP A 503 -11.03 32.13 -2.73
C ASP A 503 -11.24 31.24 -3.96
N TRP A 504 -11.03 29.92 -3.80
CA TRP A 504 -11.08 28.98 -4.91
C TRP A 504 -12.51 28.65 -5.29
N HIS A 505 -12.76 28.60 -6.59
CA HIS A 505 -14.03 28.15 -7.15
C HIS A 505 -13.89 26.70 -7.61
N LEU A 506 -14.29 25.76 -6.74
CA LEU A 506 -14.15 24.31 -6.95
C LEU A 506 -15.54 23.65 -6.93
N PRO A 507 -16.34 23.80 -8.00
CA PRO A 507 -17.74 23.37 -8.01
C PRO A 507 -17.92 21.86 -7.91
N SER A 508 -16.89 21.07 -8.25
CA SER A 508 -16.92 19.60 -8.21
C SER A 508 -16.40 19.01 -6.89
N LEU A 509 -15.89 19.83 -5.97
CA LEU A 509 -15.22 19.36 -4.76
C LEU A 509 -16.23 18.72 -3.81
N ASN A 510 -16.13 17.40 -3.60
CA ASN A 510 -17.01 16.65 -2.71
C ASN A 510 -16.36 16.31 -1.36
N HIS A 511 -15.04 16.25 -1.30
CA HIS A 511 -14.29 15.89 -0.12
C HIS A 511 -13.09 16.82 0.07
N LEU A 512 -13.09 17.54 1.20
CA LEU A 512 -12.00 18.39 1.63
C LEU A 512 -11.45 17.90 2.97
N ALA A 513 -10.18 17.54 3.01
CA ALA A 513 -9.47 17.14 4.21
C ALA A 513 -8.24 18.03 4.43
N LEU A 514 -8.21 18.76 5.54
CA LEU A 514 -7.12 19.67 5.89
C LEU A 514 -6.53 19.28 7.24
N THR A 515 -5.20 19.34 7.37
CA THR A 515 -4.54 19.05 8.65
C THR A 515 -3.49 20.10 9.05
N GLY A 516 -3.27 20.27 10.35
CA GLY A 516 -2.30 21.22 10.91
C GLY A 516 -2.62 22.67 10.60
N GLU A 517 -1.61 23.40 10.14
CA GLU A 517 -1.72 24.83 9.80
C GLU A 517 -2.83 25.10 8.77
N PHE A 518 -3.00 24.23 7.77
CA PHE A 518 -4.05 24.38 6.75
C PHE A 518 -5.45 24.28 7.36
N ALA A 519 -5.67 23.35 8.31
CA ALA A 519 -6.92 23.25 9.03
C ALA A 519 -7.13 24.47 9.95
N TYR A 520 -6.08 24.91 10.65
CA TYR A 520 -6.15 26.05 11.56
C TYR A 520 -6.49 27.37 10.85
N GLN A 521 -5.89 27.60 9.67
CA GLN A 521 -6.08 28.80 8.85
C GLN A 521 -7.30 28.72 7.92
N PHE A 522 -8.01 27.59 7.89
CA PHE A 522 -9.17 27.40 7.04
C PHE A 522 -10.22 28.50 7.26
N GLN A 523 -10.78 29.01 6.16
CA GLN A 523 -11.84 30.01 6.15
C GLN A 523 -13.11 29.42 5.55
N PHE A 524 -14.16 29.31 6.35
CA PHE A 524 -15.42 28.66 5.93
C PHE A 524 -16.08 29.35 4.74
N ARG A 525 -15.80 30.63 4.47
CA ARG A 525 -16.27 31.34 3.27
C ARG A 525 -15.96 30.61 1.95
N MET A 526 -14.89 29.81 1.90
CA MET A 526 -14.56 28.97 0.76
C MET A 526 -15.71 28.03 0.38
N LEU A 527 -16.49 27.55 1.35
CA LEU A 527 -17.61 26.62 1.11
C LEU A 527 -18.70 27.22 0.23
N ASN A 528 -18.82 28.54 0.16
CA ASN A 528 -19.76 29.21 -0.74
C ASN A 528 -19.40 28.97 -2.22
N GLU A 529 -18.11 28.86 -2.52
CA GLU A 529 -17.57 28.62 -3.85
C GLU A 529 -17.32 27.11 -4.13
N CYS A 530 -17.66 26.25 -3.16
CA CYS A 530 -17.53 24.80 -3.23
C CYS A 530 -18.86 24.12 -2.84
N PRO A 531 -19.96 24.36 -3.57
CA PRO A 531 -21.31 23.96 -3.15
C PRO A 531 -21.52 22.44 -3.08
N ALA A 532 -20.65 21.63 -3.71
CA ALA A 532 -20.74 20.18 -3.76
C ALA A 532 -20.05 19.45 -2.58
N VAL A 533 -19.45 20.18 -1.63
CA VAL A 533 -18.68 19.54 -0.53
C VAL A 533 -19.62 18.76 0.38
N GLU A 534 -19.51 17.42 0.34
CA GLU A 534 -20.26 16.49 1.17
C GLU A 534 -19.51 16.13 2.47
N LYS A 535 -18.18 16.15 2.42
CA LYS A 535 -17.30 15.76 3.52
C LYS A 535 -16.24 16.81 3.77
N LEU A 536 -16.18 17.31 5.01
CA LEU A 536 -15.18 18.26 5.47
C LEU A 536 -14.47 17.71 6.71
N ASP A 537 -13.17 17.40 6.60
CA ASP A 537 -12.31 16.99 7.71
C ASP A 537 -11.26 18.07 8.00
N LEU A 538 -11.36 18.70 9.17
CA LEU A 538 -10.44 19.73 9.64
C LEU A 538 -9.76 19.25 10.91
N ASN A 539 -8.46 18.96 10.80
CA ASN A 539 -7.68 18.44 11.93
C ASN A 539 -6.55 19.39 12.32
N ASN A 540 -6.80 20.25 13.31
CA ASN A 540 -5.82 21.21 13.84
C ASN A 540 -5.11 20.72 15.11
N LYS A 541 -5.08 19.40 15.37
CA LYS A 541 -4.51 18.85 16.61
C LYS A 541 -3.01 19.15 16.72
N THR A 542 -2.61 19.98 17.69
CA THR A 542 -1.20 20.26 17.99
C THR A 542 -0.67 19.36 19.11
N TYR A 543 0.66 19.20 19.20
CA TYR A 543 1.30 18.39 20.26
C TYR A 543 1.05 18.96 21.67
N ASP A 544 1.04 20.29 21.79
CA ASP A 544 0.88 20.97 23.07
C ASP A 544 -0.59 21.21 23.46
N GLY A 545 -1.51 21.07 22.49
CA GLY A 545 -2.93 21.38 22.65
C GLY A 545 -3.22 22.84 23.02
N ARG A 546 -2.24 23.75 22.92
CA ARG A 546 -2.33 25.13 23.47
C ARG A 546 -3.00 26.11 22.53
N LEU A 547 -2.94 25.87 21.21
CA LEU A 547 -3.54 26.76 20.23
C LEU A 547 -5.01 26.39 20.01
N ASP A 548 -5.90 27.15 20.63
CA ASP A 548 -7.33 27.07 20.35
C ASP A 548 -7.67 27.94 19.12
N ARG A 549 -8.22 27.34 18.07
CA ARG A 549 -8.86 28.07 16.97
C ARG A 549 -10.27 28.45 17.41
N VAL A 550 -10.46 29.71 17.77
CA VAL A 550 -11.77 30.27 18.12
C VAL A 550 -12.56 30.55 16.85
N LEU A 551 -13.73 29.95 16.71
CA LEU A 551 -14.70 30.26 15.67
C LEU A 551 -15.54 31.46 16.08
N SER A 552 -15.72 32.40 15.17
CA SER A 552 -16.42 33.66 15.38
C SER A 552 -17.46 33.90 14.29
N TYR A 553 -18.30 34.92 14.45
CA TYR A 553 -19.23 35.33 13.39
C TYR A 553 -18.51 35.73 12.08
N ALA A 554 -17.28 36.25 12.17
CA ALA A 554 -16.50 36.59 10.97
C ALA A 554 -16.15 35.34 10.14
N ASP A 555 -16.06 34.17 10.76
CA ASP A 555 -15.84 32.92 10.05
C ASP A 555 -17.11 32.43 9.32
N LEU A 556 -18.31 32.83 9.78
CA LEU A 556 -19.59 32.36 9.25
C LEU A 556 -20.26 33.34 8.28
N LEU A 557 -19.72 34.55 8.13
CA LEU A 557 -20.30 35.62 7.33
C LEU A 557 -19.38 35.97 6.15
N LEU A 558 -19.99 36.25 5.00
CA LEU A 558 -19.29 36.77 3.83
C LEU A 558 -19.11 38.28 3.98
N SER A 559 -17.90 38.78 3.76
CA SER A 559 -17.65 40.22 3.66
C SER A 559 -18.36 40.75 2.43
N GLY A 560 -19.47 41.47 2.63
CA GLY A 560 -20.18 42.15 1.54
C GLY A 560 -19.22 43.13 0.86
N ASN A 561 -19.04 42.98 -0.45
CA ASN A 561 -18.20 43.86 -1.24
C ASN A 561 -18.97 45.18 -1.44
N ILE A 562 -18.88 46.08 -0.46
CA ILE A 562 -19.54 47.38 -0.50
C ILE A 562 -18.81 48.20 -1.56
N LYS A 563 -19.30 48.15 -2.81
CA LYS A 563 -18.97 49.18 -3.80
C LYS A 563 -19.61 50.46 -3.31
N SER A 564 -18.84 51.23 -2.55
CA SER A 564 -19.21 52.52 -1.96
C SER A 564 -19.51 53.52 -3.08
N ASN A 565 -20.77 53.63 -3.49
CA ASN A 565 -21.15 54.68 -4.42
C ASN A 565 -22.56 55.24 -4.20
N ASP A 566 -23.20 55.00 -3.05
CA ASP A 566 -24.45 55.69 -2.73
C ASP A 566 -24.67 55.84 -1.22
N ASP A 567 -24.96 57.07 -0.78
CA ASP A 567 -25.06 57.57 0.60
C ASP A 567 -26.30 57.05 1.37
N SER A 568 -26.67 55.77 1.21
CA SER A 568 -27.82 55.18 1.91
C SER A 568 -27.38 54.40 3.18
N PRO A 569 -27.75 54.84 4.40
CA PRO A 569 -27.38 54.21 5.67
C PRO A 569 -28.22 52.96 6.03
N VAL A 570 -28.70 52.20 5.04
CA VAL A 570 -29.49 50.99 5.30
C VAL A 570 -28.54 49.80 5.49
N GLY A 571 -28.53 49.25 6.71
CA GLY A 571 -27.60 48.22 7.17
C GLY A 571 -27.36 47.10 6.16
N THR A 572 -26.10 46.96 5.75
CA THR A 572 -25.63 45.92 4.84
C THR A 572 -25.97 44.54 5.40
N LEU A 573 -26.86 43.81 4.72
CA LEU A 573 -27.18 42.43 5.06
C LEU A 573 -25.91 41.57 4.87
N LEU A 574 -25.29 41.16 5.97
CA LEU A 574 -24.18 40.20 5.93
C LEU A 574 -24.74 38.84 5.50
N GLN A 575 -24.32 38.36 4.33
CA GLN A 575 -24.71 37.06 3.81
C GLN A 575 -24.00 35.97 4.62
N THR A 576 -24.74 34.97 5.09
CA THR A 576 -24.14 33.82 5.80
C THR A 576 -23.55 32.84 4.79
N VAL A 577 -22.42 32.24 5.15
CA VAL A 577 -21.87 31.06 4.45
C VAL A 577 -22.86 29.91 4.59
N VAL A 578 -23.21 29.27 3.48
CA VAL A 578 -24.08 28.07 3.49
C VAL A 578 -23.38 26.96 2.72
N ALA A 579 -23.24 25.79 3.35
CA ALA A 579 -22.68 24.57 2.80
C ALA A 579 -23.81 23.53 2.63
N PRO A 580 -24.63 23.65 1.57
CA PRO A 580 -25.86 22.89 1.44
C PRO A 580 -25.63 21.40 1.21
N ALA A 581 -24.51 20.98 0.60
CA ALA A 581 -24.23 19.57 0.38
C ALA A 581 -23.57 18.86 1.58
N LEU A 582 -23.15 19.60 2.61
CA LEU A 582 -22.29 19.05 3.66
C LEU A 582 -23.06 18.07 4.56
N GLN A 583 -22.69 16.80 4.48
CA GLN A 583 -23.29 15.69 5.22
C GLN A 583 -22.40 15.21 6.37
N SER A 584 -21.08 15.31 6.23
CA SER A 584 -20.12 14.85 7.24
C SER A 584 -19.11 15.94 7.58
N LEU A 585 -19.14 16.41 8.82
CA LEU A 585 -18.19 17.39 9.34
C LEU A 585 -17.34 16.76 10.43
N ARG A 586 -16.03 16.85 10.30
CA ARG A 586 -15.07 16.39 11.29
C ARG A 586 -14.15 17.53 11.71
N LEU A 587 -14.18 17.86 12.99
CA LEU A 587 -13.38 18.88 13.66
C LEU A 587 -12.52 18.20 14.72
N MET A 588 -11.28 17.88 14.34
CA MET A 588 -10.29 17.31 15.25
C MET A 588 -9.31 18.37 15.74
N GLY A 589 -8.94 18.29 17.02
CA GLY A 589 -7.98 19.21 17.66
C GLY A 589 -8.65 20.32 18.47
N SER A 590 -7.92 21.40 18.76
CA SER A 590 -8.35 22.45 19.69
C SER A 590 -9.24 23.49 18.99
N TRP A 591 -10.49 23.14 18.73
CA TRP A 591 -11.50 24.08 18.21
C TRP A 591 -12.30 24.69 19.37
N ARG A 592 -12.65 25.99 19.30
CA ARG A 592 -13.50 26.64 20.30
C ARG A 592 -14.69 27.33 19.62
N ILE A 593 -15.90 27.01 20.06
CA ILE A 593 -17.15 27.63 19.61
C ILE A 593 -18.00 27.98 20.82
N ASP A 594 -18.54 29.20 20.86
CA ASP A 594 -19.41 29.64 21.94
C ASP A 594 -20.87 29.21 21.68
N ASP A 595 -21.66 29.05 22.76
CA ASP A 595 -23.07 28.67 22.69
C ASP A 595 -23.91 29.57 21.78
N SER A 596 -23.57 30.86 21.69
CA SER A 596 -24.27 31.83 20.85
C SER A 596 -24.04 31.62 19.35
N LEU A 597 -22.96 30.93 18.96
CA LEU A 597 -22.59 30.69 17.56
C LEU A 597 -23.06 29.31 17.07
N LEU A 598 -23.30 28.37 17.99
CA LEU A 598 -23.73 27.02 17.65
C LEU A 598 -24.96 26.95 16.74
N PRO A 599 -26.05 27.72 16.96
CA PRO A 599 -27.20 27.71 16.06
C PRO A 599 -26.79 28.13 14.65
N GLN A 600 -26.06 29.23 14.50
CA GLN A 600 -25.61 29.71 13.18
C GLN A 600 -24.73 28.68 12.47
N PHE A 601 -23.81 28.06 13.20
CA PHE A 601 -22.86 27.09 12.68
C PHE A 601 -23.53 25.79 12.23
N LEU A 602 -24.38 25.20 13.08
CA LEU A 602 -25.02 23.93 12.77
C LEU A 602 -26.26 24.15 11.90
N THR A 603 -27.21 25.00 12.28
CA THR A 603 -28.49 25.09 11.56
C THR A 603 -28.44 25.90 10.28
N VAL A 604 -27.65 26.98 10.22
CA VAL A 604 -27.65 27.87 9.05
C VAL A 604 -26.53 27.50 8.08
N MET A 605 -25.30 27.37 8.56
CA MET A 605 -24.16 27.06 7.69
C MET A 605 -24.19 25.61 7.19
N THR A 606 -24.68 24.65 7.98
CA THR A 606 -24.63 23.21 7.65
C THR A 606 -26.00 22.52 7.74
N PRO A 607 -26.99 22.98 6.96
CA PRO A 607 -28.40 22.62 7.12
C PRO A 607 -28.72 21.13 6.86
N ASN A 608 -27.84 20.41 6.16
CA ASN A 608 -28.02 19.00 5.78
C ASN A 608 -26.99 18.07 6.47
N LEU A 609 -26.44 18.49 7.62
CA LEU A 609 -25.43 17.74 8.33
C LEU A 609 -26.00 16.44 8.92
N ASP A 610 -25.42 15.31 8.53
CA ASP A 610 -25.82 13.97 8.98
C ASP A 610 -24.91 13.44 10.10
N THR A 611 -23.62 13.74 10.01
CA THR A 611 -22.58 13.28 10.95
C THR A 611 -21.68 14.43 11.38
N LEU A 612 -21.56 14.63 12.70
CA LEU A 612 -20.63 15.57 13.32
C LEU A 612 -19.61 14.81 14.17
N ASP A 613 -18.34 14.89 13.81
CA ASP A 613 -17.23 14.37 14.59
C ASP A 613 -16.39 15.52 15.18
N ALA A 614 -16.68 15.91 16.41
CA ALA A 614 -16.14 17.09 17.10
C ALA A 614 -15.09 16.71 18.17
N PHE A 615 -14.06 15.93 17.80
CA PHE A 615 -12.98 15.53 18.71
C PHE A 615 -12.04 16.69 19.07
N GLY A 616 -12.41 17.40 20.13
CA GLY A 616 -11.62 18.49 20.72
C GLY A 616 -12.25 19.87 20.57
N LEU A 617 -13.49 19.93 20.06
CA LEU A 617 -14.34 21.11 20.15
C LEU A 617 -14.65 21.46 21.62
N LYS A 618 -14.44 22.72 21.99
CA LYS A 618 -14.64 23.30 23.33
C LYS A 618 -15.46 24.58 23.23
N GLY A 619 -15.78 25.20 24.37
CA GLY A 619 -16.44 26.52 24.44
C GLY A 619 -17.96 26.47 24.52
N PHE A 620 -18.56 25.29 24.34
CA PHE A 620 -20.00 25.12 24.35
C PHE A 620 -20.49 24.29 25.55
N THR A 621 -21.76 24.47 25.91
CA THR A 621 -22.48 23.65 26.87
C THR A 621 -23.21 22.51 26.17
N LEU A 622 -23.24 21.35 26.82
CA LEU A 622 -23.90 20.16 26.28
C LEU A 622 -25.40 20.38 26.03
N LYS A 623 -26.03 21.21 26.86
CA LYS A 623 -27.40 21.67 26.69
C LYS A 623 -27.57 22.45 25.39
N ALA A 624 -26.73 23.45 25.14
CA ALA A 624 -26.81 24.24 23.90
C ALA A 624 -26.64 23.36 22.65
N LEU A 625 -25.68 22.43 22.65
CA LEU A 625 -25.53 21.48 21.55
C LEU A 625 -26.78 20.62 21.36
N ALA A 626 -27.32 20.06 22.44
CA ALA A 626 -28.52 19.22 22.38
C ALA A 626 -29.74 20.00 21.88
N ASP A 627 -29.91 21.24 22.35
CA ASP A 627 -31.00 22.14 21.96
C ASP A 627 -30.90 22.48 20.46
N VAL A 628 -29.70 22.80 19.96
CA VAL A 628 -29.46 23.09 18.53
C VAL A 628 -29.72 21.88 17.64
N VAL A 629 -29.25 20.69 18.03
CA VAL A 629 -29.49 19.46 17.24
C VAL A 629 -30.98 19.11 17.18
N LYS A 630 -31.74 19.34 18.27
CA LYS A 630 -33.21 19.15 18.29
C LYS A 630 -33.95 20.14 17.41
N MET A 631 -33.43 21.36 17.25
CA MET A 631 -34.06 22.42 16.46
C MET A 631 -33.78 22.30 14.96
N GLN A 632 -32.84 21.44 14.53
CA GLN A 632 -32.56 21.29 13.10
C GLN A 632 -33.69 20.56 12.36
N PRO A 633 -34.08 21.06 11.17
CA PRO A 633 -35.10 20.41 10.35
C PRO A 633 -34.66 19.04 9.83
N ASN A 634 -33.36 18.86 9.57
CA ASN A 634 -32.75 17.56 9.29
C ASN A 634 -31.98 17.12 10.54
N THR A 635 -32.43 16.06 11.21
CA THR A 635 -31.81 15.62 12.45
C THR A 635 -30.42 15.03 12.18
N ILE A 636 -29.35 15.65 12.73
CA ILE A 636 -28.00 15.06 12.74
C ILE A 636 -28.08 13.68 13.39
N LYS A 637 -27.81 12.63 12.61
CA LYS A 637 -27.96 11.22 13.03
C LYS A 637 -26.90 10.81 14.03
N LYS A 638 -25.68 11.35 13.91
CA LYS A 638 -24.51 10.92 14.69
C LYS A 638 -23.69 12.12 15.13
N VAL A 639 -23.48 12.26 16.44
CA VAL A 639 -22.55 13.25 17.00
C VAL A 639 -21.51 12.53 17.86
N TYR A 640 -20.24 12.74 17.55
CA TYR A 640 -19.09 12.25 18.31
C TYR A 640 -18.37 13.44 18.92
N PHE A 641 -18.10 13.41 20.23
CA PHE A 641 -17.32 14.47 20.87
C PHE A 641 -16.63 13.94 22.13
N ARG A 642 -15.62 14.68 22.60
CA ARG A 642 -15.02 14.45 23.91
C ARG A 642 -15.81 15.23 24.95
N ARG A 643 -16.20 14.57 26.04
CA ARG A 643 -17.01 15.22 27.09
C ARG A 643 -16.33 16.51 27.59
N PRO A 644 -17.01 17.68 27.56
CA PRO A 644 -16.45 18.92 28.09
C PRO A 644 -16.27 18.82 29.62
N ASN A 645 -15.08 19.15 30.12
CA ASN A 645 -14.80 19.24 31.55
C ASN A 645 -15.23 20.63 32.07
N PRO A 646 -15.82 20.77 33.28
CA PRO A 646 -16.38 19.75 34.17
C PRO A 646 -17.91 19.67 34.04
N SER A 647 -18.43 18.80 33.17
CA SER A 647 -19.87 18.50 33.17
C SER A 647 -20.18 17.53 34.31
N SER A 648 -20.97 17.93 35.32
CA SER A 648 -21.49 17.02 36.36
C SER A 648 -22.33 15.90 35.72
N LYS A 649 -22.49 14.75 36.39
CA LYS A 649 -23.41 13.70 35.89
C LYS A 649 -24.82 14.25 35.67
N ASP A 650 -25.26 15.13 36.56
CA ASP A 650 -26.58 15.78 36.51
C ASP A 650 -26.74 16.63 35.25
N SER A 651 -25.71 17.40 34.86
CA SER A 651 -25.76 18.21 33.61
C SER A 651 -25.95 17.39 32.34
N VAL A 652 -25.54 16.10 32.35
CA VAL A 652 -25.70 15.19 31.21
C VAL A 652 -27.12 14.65 31.15
N ILE A 653 -27.72 14.35 32.31
CA ILE A 653 -29.12 13.95 32.44
C ILE A 653 -30.04 15.13 32.07
N ASP A 654 -29.73 16.33 32.56
CA ASP A 654 -30.49 17.56 32.27
C ASP A 654 -30.45 17.95 30.78
N ALA A 655 -29.37 17.58 30.06
CA ALA A 655 -29.29 17.73 28.60
C ALA A 655 -30.13 16.67 27.84
N GLY A 656 -30.74 15.71 28.54
CA GLY A 656 -31.56 14.64 27.98
C GLY A 656 -30.75 13.44 27.46
N LEU A 657 -29.50 13.26 27.89
CA LEU A 657 -28.62 12.19 27.40
C LEU A 657 -28.67 10.95 28.30
N LEU A 658 -28.98 9.78 27.74
CA LEU A 658 -28.98 8.50 28.47
C LEU A 658 -27.62 7.81 28.38
N TYR A 659 -27.06 7.41 29.53
CA TYR A 659 -25.88 6.58 29.60
C TYR A 659 -26.23 5.13 29.29
N HIS A 660 -25.71 4.58 28.19
CA HIS A 660 -25.72 3.14 27.98
C HIS A 660 -24.41 2.55 28.53
N VAL A 661 -24.41 2.20 29.82
CA VAL A 661 -23.27 1.52 30.44
C VAL A 661 -23.31 0.05 30.04
N ASN A 662 -22.41 -0.38 29.17
CA ASN A 662 -22.16 -1.80 28.97
C ASN A 662 -21.28 -2.29 30.12
N VAL A 663 -21.80 -3.19 30.96
CA VAL A 663 -21.22 -3.55 32.28
C VAL A 663 -19.88 -4.32 32.16
N ASN A 664 -19.49 -4.76 30.95
CA ASN A 664 -18.34 -5.65 30.75
C ASN A 664 -16.99 -4.99 30.37
N SER A 665 -16.88 -3.67 30.21
CA SER A 665 -15.66 -3.04 29.64
C SER A 665 -14.76 -2.28 30.62
N MET A 666 -15.04 -2.31 31.93
CA MET A 666 -14.57 -1.30 32.89
C MET A 666 -13.08 -1.34 33.32
N LYS A 667 -12.18 -2.06 32.64
CA LYS A 667 -10.77 -2.18 33.06
C LYS A 667 -9.71 -1.58 32.11
N ARG A 668 -10.08 -0.96 30.98
CA ARG A 668 -9.13 -0.22 30.12
C ARG A 668 -9.58 1.21 29.73
N GLN A 669 -10.61 1.75 30.40
CA GLN A 669 -11.43 2.86 29.89
C GLN A 669 -11.16 4.27 30.49
N GLU A 670 -10.19 4.46 31.38
CA GLU A 670 -9.96 5.81 31.94
C GLU A 670 -9.23 6.78 30.99
N GLU A 671 -8.65 6.30 29.88
CA GLU A 671 -7.84 7.15 28.99
C GLU A 671 -8.58 7.69 27.74
N ALA A 672 -9.74 7.13 27.37
CA ALA A 672 -10.51 7.59 26.20
C ALA A 672 -11.95 7.93 26.59
N ARG A 673 -12.18 9.14 27.15
CA ARG A 673 -13.51 9.73 27.39
C ARG A 673 -14.22 10.10 26.07
N LEU A 674 -14.41 9.14 25.18
CA LEU A 674 -15.13 9.32 23.93
C LEU A 674 -16.63 9.18 24.19
N VAL A 675 -17.43 10.13 23.74
CA VAL A 675 -18.88 10.05 23.82
C VAL A 675 -19.42 9.91 22.40
N ARG A 676 -20.12 8.80 22.14
CA ARG A 676 -20.86 8.58 20.89
C ARG A 676 -22.34 8.77 21.15
N VAL A 677 -22.96 9.71 20.44
CA VAL A 677 -24.38 10.01 20.56
C VAL A 677 -25.08 9.68 19.25
N HIS A 678 -26.05 8.79 19.32
CA HIS A 678 -26.94 8.43 18.22
C HIS A 678 -28.29 9.12 18.35
N PHE A 679 -28.81 9.62 17.24
CA PHE A 679 -30.13 10.22 17.11
C PHE A 679 -30.93 9.35 16.14
N ASP A 680 -31.56 8.30 16.65
CA ASP A 680 -32.56 7.54 15.91
C ASP A 680 -33.94 8.07 16.32
N GLU A 681 -34.75 8.44 15.32
CA GLU A 681 -36.18 8.81 15.40
C GLU A 681 -36.69 9.31 16.76
N ALA A 682 -36.54 10.63 16.96
CA ALA A 682 -37.28 11.50 17.91
C ALA A 682 -37.34 11.12 19.41
N THR A 683 -36.72 10.04 19.87
CA THR A 683 -36.76 9.70 21.29
C THR A 683 -35.49 9.00 21.71
N TYR A 684 -34.72 9.69 22.57
CA TYR A 684 -33.54 9.23 23.30
C TYR A 684 -32.19 9.36 22.62
N PHE A 685 -31.27 10.03 23.32
CA PHE A 685 -29.85 10.08 23.01
C PHE A 685 -29.14 8.90 23.69
N VAL A 686 -28.60 7.98 22.91
CA VAL A 686 -27.84 6.84 23.47
C VAL A 686 -26.35 7.19 23.48
N MET A 687 -25.76 7.38 24.67
CA MET A 687 -24.30 7.40 24.82
C MET A 687 -23.75 5.97 24.81
N LYS A 688 -23.01 5.59 23.77
CA LYS A 688 -22.23 4.34 23.74
C LYS A 688 -20.76 4.62 24.04
N ASP A 689 -20.20 3.91 25.02
CA ASP A 689 -18.77 3.90 25.33
C ASP A 689 -18.04 3.00 24.30
N PRO A 690 -17.04 3.48 23.54
CA PRO A 690 -16.40 2.72 22.49
C PRO A 690 -15.20 1.95 23.05
N ALA A 691 -15.46 0.73 23.53
CA ALA A 691 -14.41 -0.26 23.75
C ALA A 691 -14.92 -1.68 23.45
N VAL A 692 -15.40 -1.94 22.23
CA VAL A 692 -15.41 -3.29 21.63
C VAL A 692 -15.38 -3.14 20.09
N VAL A 693 -14.23 -3.41 19.46
CA VAL A 693 -14.16 -3.94 18.09
C VAL A 693 -13.02 -4.96 18.07
N ASN A 694 -13.41 -6.21 17.81
CA ASN A 694 -12.65 -7.45 17.54
C ASN A 694 -11.98 -8.22 18.70
N ASP A 695 -12.56 -9.38 19.03
CA ASP A 695 -12.01 -10.67 18.58
C ASP A 695 -13.13 -11.74 18.43
N GLY A 696 -13.21 -12.35 17.23
CA GLY A 696 -13.59 -13.74 16.95
C GLY A 696 -15.02 -14.28 17.13
N SER A 697 -15.55 -14.83 16.02
CA SER A 697 -16.49 -15.96 15.84
C SER A 697 -17.97 -15.67 15.53
N GLU A 698 -18.35 -16.20 14.35
CA GLU A 698 -19.65 -16.37 13.66
C GLU A 698 -20.79 -15.36 13.84
#